data_AF-A0A318SSV4-F1
#
_entry.id   AF-A0A318SSV4-F1
#
_cell.length_a   1.000
_cell.length_b   1.000
_cell.length_c   1.000
_cell.angle_alpha   90.00
_cell.angle_beta   90.00
_cell.angle_gamma   90.00
#
_symmetry.space_group_name_H-M   'P 1'
#
loop_
_entity.id
_entity.type
_entity.pdbx_description
1 polymer ?
#
loop_
_entity_poly.entity_id
_entity_poly.type
_entity_poly.pdbx_seq_one_letter_code
_entity_poly.pdbx_strand_id
1 'polypeptide(L)'
;MLISLMLGQGALAQTAGAPAPAPGGTIGSGGVVDPDTATGSLAFPQDNALAGVETALVLRQPAQDGWFRMWDGDGALFAVVRIPPESSYRNEEYRIVDGIAKPGQESFLRFYGGAMGLSDKRRRFRGQLATSGIQPESAPLTEDAALVVFRREGRRAYVDWYSLQDGARHAGEGDGTIYQSQPVPSDPTGYEIYVGADTAEAGTGTAWPGEVAMVGYVDGAIPEEDWRAIALGTDPAAVLPVETLRWFRAFDGTEASLAAPDWATADRTLPMSPWGGAGLRPGSDFLRQDRDRWLLPDILDDGMVFGLAPGETARSVRFSGTAKGRSGTVEVRVFDQATGEVVLDWTALGPVGDGWSGSVTVPKSSGGWVAAQVRTTDDPEDVVDMRSRWGVGYKIMQLGQSQTSIYLESSALGLAPVSRGTASYVTTDVPTGNAPQMQVEMLGAWPRDGLGAFLDQLRVFDPATPIMVIDAAINGTGPDQLMDDGDSGRDWAILQEKLDHVGNDVSVVVMNWATQGWRDSQNDAAETLEALIHGTGGYAAQSDHSLDAALRPGYGFALSPASRQSTGGHEAVRMEQIAYAHTDPVVTVGPPVADFHIGGDGTHQSSSYDGNGQNPNRIFGQRQAIAVAGALSLPGVPQHPHFTGAARDEETLTVSVALPNGGHLTAPGPLRNWEVSEGTGWSSTGFTAAISGNAVALTKDEGAWPPGVRVRYLANGEQRRDPTDASQEAAVIAGMLYESWDGDVLGLGMPVMGQVQDGQWMPEFTATAP
;
A
#
# COMPACT_ATOMS: atom_id res chain seq x y z
N MET A 1 -34.45 41.25 5.15
CA MET A 1 -35.20 41.82 4.01
C MET A 1 -35.18 40.74 2.92
N LEU A 2 -36.32 40.33 2.35
CA LEU A 2 -36.42 39.13 1.49
C LEU A 2 -36.66 39.48 0.00
N ILE A 3 -35.89 38.87 -0.92
CA ILE A 3 -36.20 38.45 -2.33
C ILE A 3 -35.16 37.34 -2.68
N SER A 4 -35.40 36.11 -3.17
CA SER A 4 -36.59 35.26 -3.47
C SER A 4 -36.97 35.04 -4.95
N LEU A 5 -36.67 33.82 -5.47
CA LEU A 5 -37.00 33.21 -6.79
C LEU A 5 -36.38 33.88 -8.05
N MET A 6 -36.18 33.21 -9.21
CA MET A 6 -36.59 31.88 -9.75
C MET A 6 -35.34 31.10 -10.27
N LEU A 7 -35.22 29.77 -10.32
CA LEU A 7 -36.04 28.68 -10.90
C LEU A 7 -36.20 28.70 -12.44
N GLY A 8 -35.62 27.67 -13.10
CA GLY A 8 -35.87 27.30 -14.49
C GLY A 8 -35.54 25.83 -14.70
N GLN A 9 -36.49 25.04 -15.22
CA GLN A 9 -36.32 23.59 -15.45
C GLN A 9 -36.05 23.30 -16.94
N GLY A 10 -35.06 22.45 -17.22
CA GLY A 10 -34.88 21.79 -18.51
C GLY A 10 -35.23 20.31 -18.40
N ALA A 11 -35.94 19.75 -19.39
CA ALA A 11 -36.44 18.38 -19.31
C ALA A 11 -35.39 17.35 -19.77
N LEU A 12 -35.21 16.29 -18.98
CA LEU A 12 -34.48 15.08 -19.38
C LEU A 12 -35.38 14.19 -20.25
N ALA A 13 -34.82 13.65 -21.33
CA ALA A 13 -35.51 12.70 -22.20
C ALA A 13 -35.52 11.30 -21.57
N GLN A 14 -36.64 10.57 -21.74
CA GLN A 14 -36.73 9.16 -21.36
C GLN A 14 -36.15 8.27 -22.48
N THR A 15 -35.25 7.37 -22.12
CA THR A 15 -34.86 6.21 -22.92
C THR A 15 -35.17 4.90 -22.16
N ALA A 16 -35.18 3.77 -22.87
CA ALA A 16 -35.81 2.54 -22.40
C ALA A 16 -35.11 1.91 -21.17
N GLY A 17 -35.91 1.30 -20.29
CA GLY A 17 -35.43 0.75 -19.01
C GLY A 17 -34.61 -0.53 -19.16
N ALA A 18 -33.58 -0.64 -18.32
CA ALA A 18 -32.85 -1.89 -18.08
C ALA A 18 -33.76 -2.96 -17.42
N PRO A 19 -33.46 -4.27 -17.58
CA PRO A 19 -34.14 -5.32 -16.83
C PRO A 19 -33.93 -5.12 -15.32
N ALA A 20 -34.97 -5.36 -14.52
CA ALA A 20 -34.87 -5.23 -13.07
C ALA A 20 -33.86 -6.25 -12.51
N PRO A 21 -32.91 -5.83 -11.64
CA PRO A 21 -32.06 -6.78 -10.93
C PRO A 21 -32.92 -7.70 -10.06
N ALA A 22 -32.42 -8.93 -9.83
CA ALA A 22 -33.00 -9.81 -8.83
C ALA A 22 -33.00 -9.11 -7.46
N PRO A 23 -33.97 -9.41 -6.57
CA PRO A 23 -34.08 -8.73 -5.28
C PRO A 23 -32.89 -9.08 -4.37
N GLY A 24 -31.84 -8.26 -4.44
CA GLY A 24 -30.79 -8.24 -3.44
C GLY A 24 -31.41 -7.93 -2.07
N GLY A 25 -30.98 -8.66 -1.05
CA GLY A 25 -31.43 -8.39 0.32
C GLY A 25 -31.04 -6.97 0.70
N THR A 26 -32.02 -6.17 1.13
CA THR A 26 -31.74 -4.85 1.72
C THR A 26 -30.90 -5.05 2.97
N ILE A 27 -29.63 -4.62 2.92
CA ILE A 27 -28.75 -4.58 4.09
C ILE A 27 -29.46 -3.76 5.17
N GLY A 28 -29.61 -4.34 6.35
CA GLY A 28 -30.30 -3.67 7.45
C GLY A 28 -29.38 -2.66 8.11
N SER A 29 -29.72 -1.37 8.02
CA SER A 29 -29.10 -0.30 8.82
C SER A 29 -29.46 -0.52 10.30
N GLY A 30 -28.68 -1.36 10.99
CA GLY A 30 -29.03 -1.93 12.30
C GLY A 30 -28.43 -1.21 13.51
N GLY A 31 -27.25 -0.59 13.36
CA GLY A 31 -26.57 0.08 14.46
C GLY A 31 -25.22 0.68 14.07
N VAL A 32 -24.55 1.23 15.08
CA VAL A 32 -23.20 1.81 15.02
C VAL A 32 -22.40 1.16 16.15
N VAL A 33 -21.19 0.69 15.86
CA VAL A 33 -20.17 0.33 16.85
C VAL A 33 -19.40 1.60 17.17
N ASP A 34 -19.23 1.97 18.44
CA ASP A 34 -18.39 3.11 18.79
C ASP A 34 -16.89 2.72 18.63
N PRO A 35 -16.15 3.30 17.66
CA PRO A 35 -14.77 2.94 17.41
C PRO A 35 -13.84 3.37 18.56
N ASP A 36 -14.24 4.33 19.39
CA ASP A 36 -13.46 4.81 20.54
C ASP A 36 -13.79 4.04 21.84
N THR A 37 -14.64 3.00 21.77
CA THR A 37 -14.89 2.08 22.90
C THR A 37 -13.62 1.31 23.27
N ALA A 38 -13.33 1.31 24.58
CA ALA A 38 -12.20 0.64 25.21
C ALA A 38 -12.11 -0.87 24.87
N THR A 39 -10.90 -1.36 24.61
CA THR A 39 -10.59 -2.77 24.32
C THR A 39 -9.42 -3.26 25.19
N GLY A 40 -8.87 -4.45 24.93
CA GLY A 40 -7.73 -5.01 25.65
C GLY A 40 -6.35 -4.43 25.29
N SER A 41 -6.26 -3.39 24.43
CA SER A 41 -4.97 -2.78 24.08
C SER A 41 -5.06 -1.31 23.62
N LEU A 42 -3.91 -0.63 23.59
CA LEU A 42 -3.69 0.62 22.86
C LEU A 42 -2.99 0.32 21.53
N ALA A 43 -3.54 0.81 20.43
CA ALA A 43 -2.92 0.76 19.10
C ALA A 43 -2.01 1.97 18.85
N PHE A 44 -0.80 1.71 18.38
CA PHE A 44 0.13 2.71 17.86
C PHE A 44 0.09 2.72 16.31
N PRO A 45 0.43 3.83 15.63
CA PRO A 45 0.46 3.88 14.17
C PRO A 45 1.50 2.92 13.57
N GLN A 46 1.18 2.25 12.46
CA GLN A 46 2.13 1.36 11.76
C GLN A 46 3.47 2.03 11.39
N ASP A 47 3.44 3.31 10.99
CA ASP A 47 4.65 4.12 10.73
C ASP A 47 5.00 5.06 11.89
N ASN A 48 4.88 4.59 13.14
CA ASN A 48 5.10 5.43 14.32
C ASN A 48 6.50 6.08 14.31
N ALA A 49 6.54 7.39 14.57
CA ALA A 49 7.71 8.26 14.59
C ALA A 49 8.69 8.15 13.39
N LEU A 50 8.29 7.55 12.27
CA LEU A 50 9.10 7.53 11.05
C LEU A 50 9.20 8.92 10.43
N ALA A 51 10.36 9.23 9.87
CA ALA A 51 10.71 10.60 9.48
C ALA A 51 9.75 11.16 8.41
N GLY A 52 9.15 12.32 8.69
CA GLY A 52 8.16 12.96 7.82
C GLY A 52 6.70 12.60 8.11
N VAL A 53 6.41 11.71 9.06
CA VAL A 53 5.04 11.36 9.46
C VAL A 53 4.54 12.27 10.58
N GLU A 54 3.49 13.06 10.30
CA GLU A 54 2.97 14.11 11.20
C GLU A 54 2.25 13.58 12.47
N THR A 55 2.02 12.26 12.57
CA THR A 55 1.18 11.65 13.62
C THR A 55 1.87 10.47 14.31
N ALA A 56 2.98 10.72 14.99
CA ALA A 56 3.52 9.79 15.97
C ALA A 56 2.63 9.71 17.23
N LEU A 57 2.54 8.53 17.86
CA LEU A 57 2.00 8.34 19.21
C LEU A 57 3.12 7.91 20.15
N VAL A 58 3.32 8.68 21.22
CA VAL A 58 4.29 8.40 22.28
C VAL A 58 3.58 8.57 23.60
N LEU A 59 3.70 7.63 24.54
CA LEU A 59 3.28 7.86 25.92
C LEU A 59 4.51 8.25 26.75
N ARG A 60 4.44 9.39 27.43
CA ARG A 60 5.52 9.93 28.26
C ARG A 60 5.06 10.06 29.70
N GLN A 61 5.88 9.63 30.65
CA GLN A 61 5.65 9.77 32.08
C GLN A 61 6.88 10.41 32.75
N PRO A 62 6.87 11.71 33.07
CA PRO A 62 8.01 12.35 33.74
C PRO A 62 8.13 11.87 35.19
N ALA A 63 9.36 11.83 35.70
CA ALA A 63 9.62 11.50 37.09
C ALA A 63 9.17 12.62 38.06
N GLN A 64 8.89 12.21 39.30
CA GLN A 64 8.27 13.03 40.33
C GLN A 64 8.95 12.82 41.71
N ASP A 65 8.58 13.62 42.70
CA ASP A 65 9.02 13.43 44.08
C ASP A 65 8.65 12.02 44.60
N GLY A 66 9.65 11.28 45.08
CA GLY A 66 9.47 9.91 45.56
C GLY A 66 9.44 8.84 44.46
N TRP A 67 9.96 9.13 43.27
CA TRP A 67 10.12 8.16 42.18
C TRP A 67 10.80 6.85 42.63
N PHE A 68 10.39 5.73 41.99
CA PHE A 68 10.84 4.41 42.35
C PHE A 68 12.26 4.10 41.86
N ARG A 69 12.85 3.06 42.44
CA ARG A 69 14.14 2.52 42.02
C ARG A 69 13.90 1.36 41.07
N MET A 70 14.56 1.35 39.91
CA MET A 70 14.71 0.14 39.12
C MET A 70 16.07 -0.49 39.43
N TRP A 71 16.11 -1.82 39.50
CA TRP A 71 17.35 -2.58 39.59
C TRP A 71 18.23 -2.24 40.82
N ASP A 72 17.64 -1.93 41.98
CA ASP A 72 18.39 -1.99 43.25
C ASP A 72 18.62 -3.46 43.63
N GLY A 73 17.56 -4.28 43.60
CA GLY A 73 17.58 -5.73 43.80
C GLY A 73 17.29 -6.55 42.54
N ASP A 74 16.64 -7.69 42.75
CA ASP A 74 16.00 -8.49 41.71
C ASP A 74 14.68 -7.80 41.29
N GLY A 75 14.23 -8.02 40.05
CA GLY A 75 13.07 -7.32 39.51
C GLY A 75 12.84 -7.63 38.03
N ALA A 76 11.74 -7.13 37.48
CA ALA A 76 11.43 -7.28 36.06
C ALA A 76 10.68 -6.07 35.48
N LEU A 77 11.12 -5.61 34.31
CA LEU A 77 10.38 -4.76 33.38
C LEU A 77 9.69 -5.70 32.38
N PHE A 78 8.38 -5.58 32.22
CA PHE A 78 7.61 -6.45 31.33
C PHE A 78 6.62 -5.67 30.48
N ALA A 79 6.23 -6.26 29.35
CA ALA A 79 5.20 -5.74 28.46
C ALA A 79 4.44 -6.89 27.78
N VAL A 80 3.13 -6.74 27.56
CA VAL A 80 2.35 -7.59 26.63
C VAL A 80 2.13 -6.79 25.37
N VAL A 81 2.67 -7.27 24.25
CA VAL A 81 2.77 -6.53 22.99
C VAL A 81 2.38 -7.39 21.80
N ARG A 82 1.91 -6.74 20.74
CA ARG A 82 1.69 -7.34 19.41
C ARG A 82 2.42 -6.51 18.36
N ILE A 83 3.29 -7.13 17.58
CA ILE A 83 3.87 -6.52 16.39
C ILE A 83 3.12 -7.03 15.14
N PRO A 84 2.65 -6.13 14.26
CA PRO A 84 2.08 -6.53 13.00
C PRO A 84 3.09 -7.35 12.16
N PRO A 85 2.67 -8.43 11.47
CA PRO A 85 3.59 -9.31 10.75
C PRO A 85 4.51 -8.58 9.75
N GLU A 86 3.99 -7.60 9.03
CA GLU A 86 4.71 -6.78 8.05
C GLU A 86 5.76 -5.85 8.68
N SER A 87 5.51 -5.36 9.90
CA SER A 87 6.51 -4.65 10.69
C SER A 87 7.56 -5.58 11.30
N SER A 88 7.21 -6.85 11.56
CA SER A 88 8.13 -7.84 12.13
C SER A 88 9.33 -8.17 11.23
N TYR A 89 9.31 -7.74 9.96
CA TYR A 89 10.34 -8.02 8.95
C TYR A 89 11.19 -6.82 8.52
N ARG A 90 10.84 -5.55 8.82
CA ARG A 90 11.67 -4.39 8.41
C ARG A 90 13.07 -4.41 9.05
N ASN A 91 14.05 -3.74 8.45
CA ASN A 91 15.44 -3.62 8.95
C ASN A 91 15.56 -2.59 10.11
N GLU A 92 14.74 -2.75 11.15
CA GLU A 92 14.46 -1.70 12.15
C GLU A 92 14.68 -2.14 13.61
N GLU A 93 14.92 -1.14 14.48
CA GLU A 93 14.93 -1.27 15.94
C GLU A 93 13.73 -0.52 16.53
N TYR A 94 12.73 -1.25 17.01
CA TYR A 94 11.46 -0.73 17.49
C TYR A 94 11.47 -0.54 19.02
N ARG A 95 11.20 0.69 19.50
CA ARG A 95 11.20 1.01 20.94
C ARG A 95 9.86 0.69 21.60
N ILE A 96 9.84 -0.27 22.53
CA ILE A 96 8.64 -0.62 23.32
C ILE A 96 8.59 0.24 24.58
N VAL A 97 9.63 0.19 25.41
CA VAL A 97 9.80 1.04 26.60
C VAL A 97 11.21 1.60 26.61
N ASP A 98 11.38 2.90 26.84
CA ASP A 98 12.67 3.58 26.74
C ASP A 98 12.84 4.74 27.73
N GLY A 99 14.06 5.28 27.76
CA GLY A 99 14.36 6.53 28.44
C GLY A 99 14.38 6.48 29.96
N ILE A 100 14.40 5.28 30.58
CA ILE A 100 14.25 5.12 32.03
C ILE A 100 15.54 5.44 32.83
N ALA A 101 16.30 6.44 32.37
CA ALA A 101 17.40 7.12 33.06
C ALA A 101 17.72 8.45 32.36
N LYS A 102 18.79 9.15 32.77
CA LYS A 102 19.28 10.33 32.02
C LYS A 102 19.79 9.91 30.63
N PRO A 103 19.71 10.80 29.61
CA PRO A 103 20.31 10.57 28.30
C PRO A 103 21.79 10.18 28.36
N GLY A 104 22.17 9.15 27.61
CA GLY A 104 23.47 8.47 27.67
C GLY A 104 23.57 7.42 28.79
N GLN A 105 22.46 7.08 29.47
CA GLN A 105 22.41 6.08 30.54
C GLN A 105 21.11 5.24 30.54
N GLU A 106 20.26 5.26 29.50
CA GLU A 106 18.93 4.64 29.48
C GLU A 106 18.89 3.17 29.97
N SER A 107 17.80 2.79 30.64
CA SER A 107 17.29 1.41 30.59
C SER A 107 16.18 1.34 29.55
N PHE A 108 16.13 0.27 28.76
CA PHE A 108 15.13 0.11 27.71
C PHE A 108 14.71 -1.35 27.49
N LEU A 109 13.63 -1.51 26.74
CA LEU A 109 13.16 -2.74 26.11
C LEU A 109 12.78 -2.41 24.65
N ARG A 110 13.48 -3.02 23.69
CA ARG A 110 13.32 -2.81 22.24
C ARG A 110 13.16 -4.14 21.51
N PHE A 111 12.72 -4.11 20.26
CA PHE A 111 12.59 -5.28 19.38
C PHE A 111 13.30 -5.07 18.05
N TYR A 112 13.92 -6.13 17.50
CA TYR A 112 14.56 -6.14 16.20
C TYR A 112 13.72 -6.82 15.14
N GLY A 113 13.47 -6.13 14.01
CA GLY A 113 12.81 -6.73 12.86
C GLY A 113 13.62 -7.84 12.18
N GLY A 114 13.01 -8.48 11.18
CA GLY A 114 13.55 -9.65 10.48
C GLY A 114 14.70 -9.33 9.51
N ALA A 115 14.71 -8.16 8.86
CA ALA A 115 15.77 -7.77 7.93
C ALA A 115 16.98 -7.12 8.64
N MET A 116 16.94 -7.00 9.97
CA MET A 116 18.05 -6.50 10.79
C MET A 116 19.37 -7.14 10.34
N GLY A 117 20.33 -6.29 9.94
CA GLY A 117 21.54 -6.67 9.19
C GLY A 117 22.52 -7.62 9.89
N LEU A 118 22.21 -8.02 11.13
CA LEU A 118 22.93 -9.01 11.93
C LEU A 118 22.00 -10.22 12.13
N SER A 119 22.30 -11.33 11.47
CA SER A 119 21.38 -12.49 11.37
C SER A 119 21.13 -13.19 12.72
N ASP A 120 22.02 -13.02 13.67
CA ASP A 120 21.88 -13.44 15.06
C ASP A 120 20.77 -12.68 15.80
N LYS A 121 20.47 -11.42 15.45
CA LYS A 121 19.58 -10.51 16.20
C LYS A 121 18.11 -10.49 15.77
N ARG A 122 17.79 -11.15 14.65
CA ARG A 122 16.48 -11.06 13.98
C ARG A 122 15.31 -11.51 14.85
N ARG A 123 14.23 -10.74 14.83
CA ARG A 123 12.99 -10.99 15.59
C ARG A 123 13.23 -11.18 17.10
N ARG A 124 14.22 -10.50 17.70
CA ARG A 124 14.50 -10.60 19.15
C ARG A 124 14.10 -9.35 19.90
N PHE A 125 13.68 -9.54 21.14
CA PHE A 125 13.63 -8.46 22.12
C PHE A 125 15.03 -8.26 22.74
N ARG A 126 15.43 -7.01 22.95
CA ARG A 126 16.67 -6.63 23.64
C ARG A 126 16.35 -5.70 24.81
N GLY A 127 16.89 -6.05 25.98
CA GLY A 127 16.88 -5.19 27.15
C GLY A 127 18.19 -4.39 27.24
N GLN A 128 18.18 -3.31 28.00
CA GLN A 128 19.41 -2.70 28.52
C GLN A 128 19.21 -2.32 29.98
N LEU A 129 20.17 -2.69 30.83
CA LEU A 129 20.22 -2.22 32.21
C LEU A 129 21.17 -1.02 32.27
N ALA A 130 20.60 0.16 32.52
CA ALA A 130 21.28 1.45 32.64
C ALA A 130 22.61 1.37 33.41
N THR A 131 23.63 2.11 32.97
CA THR A 131 25.00 2.14 33.51
C THR A 131 25.79 0.82 33.51
N SER A 132 25.19 -0.35 33.25
CA SER A 132 25.91 -1.63 33.26
C SER A 132 26.58 -1.99 31.93
N GLY A 133 26.05 -1.50 30.80
CA GLY A 133 26.45 -1.90 29.45
C GLY A 133 25.98 -3.30 29.04
N ILE A 134 25.24 -4.01 29.90
CA ILE A 134 24.72 -5.36 29.70
C ILE A 134 23.41 -5.27 28.92
N GLN A 135 23.31 -6.07 27.85
CA GLN A 135 22.31 -5.95 26.78
C GLN A 135 21.77 -7.34 26.39
N PRO A 136 21.02 -8.01 27.27
CA PRO A 136 20.52 -9.36 27.01
C PRO A 136 19.48 -9.36 25.89
N GLU A 137 19.50 -10.42 25.08
CA GLU A 137 18.60 -10.63 23.95
C GLU A 137 17.80 -11.93 24.13
N SER A 138 16.53 -11.91 23.76
CA SER A 138 15.63 -13.05 23.87
C SER A 138 15.96 -14.14 22.86
N ALA A 139 15.37 -15.34 22.98
CA ALA A 139 15.21 -16.21 21.82
C ALA A 139 14.37 -15.49 20.73
N PRO A 140 14.53 -15.83 19.43
CA PRO A 140 13.72 -15.23 18.36
C PRO A 140 12.22 -15.44 18.61
N LEU A 141 11.43 -14.40 18.37
CA LEU A 141 9.97 -14.40 18.43
C LEU A 141 9.40 -15.11 17.20
N THR A 142 8.68 -16.21 17.43
CA THR A 142 8.02 -17.00 16.37
C THR A 142 6.53 -16.65 16.19
N GLU A 143 5.97 -15.85 17.09
CA GLU A 143 4.57 -15.37 17.09
C GLU A 143 4.50 -13.91 16.62
N ASP A 144 3.29 -13.34 16.56
CA ASP A 144 3.01 -11.91 16.35
C ASP A 144 2.85 -11.16 17.68
N ALA A 145 2.37 -11.84 18.72
CA ALA A 145 2.19 -11.30 20.06
C ALA A 145 2.96 -12.09 21.14
N ALA A 146 3.38 -11.42 22.22
CA ALA A 146 4.06 -12.06 23.35
C ALA A 146 3.93 -11.25 24.64
N LEU A 147 4.04 -11.95 25.78
CA LEU A 147 4.49 -11.36 27.04
C LEU A 147 6.02 -11.38 27.07
N VAL A 148 6.66 -10.22 26.96
CA VAL A 148 8.11 -10.06 27.08
C VAL A 148 8.49 -9.61 28.49
N VAL A 149 9.50 -10.27 29.08
CA VAL A 149 9.95 -10.06 30.46
C VAL A 149 11.47 -9.87 30.49
N PHE A 150 11.89 -8.61 30.63
CA PHE A 150 13.28 -8.25 30.92
C PHE A 150 13.49 -8.28 32.44
N ARG A 151 14.21 -9.29 32.94
CA ARG A 151 14.37 -9.57 34.39
C ARG A 151 15.83 -9.57 34.83
N ARG A 152 16.04 -9.18 36.09
CA ARG A 152 17.31 -9.29 36.81
C ARG A 152 17.19 -10.31 37.95
N GLU A 153 18.19 -11.19 38.03
CA GLU A 153 18.37 -12.14 39.14
C GLU A 153 19.80 -12.09 39.66
N GLY A 154 19.97 -11.63 40.91
CA GLY A 154 21.24 -11.37 41.58
C GLY A 154 22.12 -10.40 40.79
N ARG A 155 22.96 -10.98 39.92
CA ARG A 155 23.91 -10.28 39.04
C ARG A 155 23.77 -10.65 37.56
N ARG A 156 22.68 -11.27 37.12
CA ARG A 156 22.43 -11.55 35.70
C ARG A 156 21.19 -10.82 35.21
N ALA A 157 21.19 -10.49 33.93
CA ALA A 157 20.05 -9.94 33.22
C ALA A 157 19.63 -10.92 32.12
N TYR A 158 18.33 -11.04 31.88
CA TYR A 158 17.75 -11.90 30.84
C TYR A 158 16.56 -11.19 30.21
N VAL A 159 16.33 -11.38 28.91
CA VAL A 159 15.02 -11.13 28.31
C VAL A 159 14.44 -12.47 27.91
N ASP A 160 13.33 -12.86 28.52
CA ASP A 160 12.54 -14.00 28.07
C ASP A 160 11.27 -13.47 27.39
N TRP A 161 10.69 -14.24 26.49
CA TRP A 161 9.29 -14.04 26.09
C TRP A 161 8.46 -15.29 26.35
N TYR A 162 7.16 -15.11 26.54
CA TYR A 162 6.19 -16.17 26.80
C TYR A 162 5.11 -16.14 25.71
N SER A 163 4.84 -17.29 25.12
CA SER A 163 3.77 -17.50 24.14
C SER A 163 2.42 -17.14 24.75
N LEU A 164 1.60 -16.38 24.03
CA LEU A 164 0.19 -16.17 24.42
C LEU A 164 -0.69 -17.36 24.01
N GLN A 165 -0.17 -18.24 23.13
CA GLN A 165 -0.87 -19.41 22.63
C GLN A 165 -0.80 -20.59 23.63
N ASP A 166 0.36 -20.90 24.21
CA ASP A 166 0.52 -22.04 25.14
C ASP A 166 1.26 -21.73 26.46
N GLY A 167 1.79 -20.52 26.64
CA GLY A 167 2.57 -20.14 27.80
C GLY A 167 3.98 -20.73 27.85
N ALA A 168 4.48 -21.31 26.75
CA ALA A 168 5.87 -21.73 26.62
C ALA A 168 6.81 -20.54 26.85
N ARG A 169 7.92 -20.79 27.55
CA ARG A 169 8.93 -19.78 27.87
C ARG A 169 10.10 -19.89 26.89
N HIS A 170 10.29 -18.84 26.11
CA HIS A 170 11.37 -18.68 25.16
C HIS A 170 12.48 -17.84 25.81
N ALA A 171 13.30 -18.52 26.62
CA ALA A 171 14.32 -17.88 27.44
C ALA A 171 15.46 -17.26 26.61
N GLY A 172 15.92 -16.08 27.02
CA GLY A 172 17.10 -15.44 26.43
C GLY A 172 18.42 -15.96 27.01
N GLU A 173 19.52 -15.68 26.31
CA GLU A 173 20.85 -15.94 26.86
C GLU A 173 21.18 -14.89 27.94
N GLY A 174 21.55 -15.35 29.13
CA GLY A 174 21.75 -14.49 30.30
C GLY A 174 23.07 -13.74 30.23
N ASP A 175 23.00 -12.43 29.98
CA ASP A 175 24.17 -11.61 29.72
C ASP A 175 24.94 -11.21 31.00
N GLY A 176 26.27 -11.26 30.88
CA GLY A 176 27.24 -10.59 31.73
C GLY A 176 27.28 -10.97 33.22
N THR A 177 27.77 -10.01 33.99
CA THR A 177 27.65 -9.97 35.44
C THR A 177 27.47 -8.51 35.84
N ILE A 178 26.30 -8.17 36.35
CA ILE A 178 25.95 -6.82 36.80
C ILE A 178 26.78 -6.49 38.04
N TYR A 179 27.62 -5.47 37.95
CA TYR A 179 28.50 -5.02 39.03
C TYR A 179 28.03 -3.74 39.74
N GLN A 180 27.04 -3.02 39.19
CA GLN A 180 26.47 -1.79 39.74
C GLN A 180 24.94 -1.78 39.59
N SER A 181 24.23 -1.33 40.62
CA SER A 181 22.82 -0.93 40.49
C SER A 181 22.73 0.49 39.92
N GLN A 182 21.54 0.88 39.46
CA GLN A 182 21.27 2.27 39.08
C GLN A 182 21.37 3.18 40.32
N PRO A 183 22.27 4.17 40.35
CA PRO A 183 22.33 5.12 41.46
C PRO A 183 21.12 6.07 41.37
N VAL A 184 20.25 6.04 42.38
CA VAL A 184 19.14 6.99 42.47
C VAL A 184 19.67 8.44 42.48
N PRO A 185 19.10 9.33 41.65
CA PRO A 185 19.41 10.74 41.71
C PRO A 185 19.05 11.35 43.07
N SER A 186 19.87 12.31 43.52
CA SER A 186 19.45 13.28 44.54
C SER A 186 18.42 14.30 44.01
N ASP A 187 18.16 14.28 42.70
CA ASP A 187 17.25 15.16 41.97
C ASP A 187 16.65 14.36 40.77
N PRO A 188 15.37 13.96 40.82
CA PRO A 188 14.73 13.17 39.75
C PRO A 188 14.43 14.00 38.49
N THR A 189 14.68 15.32 38.49
CA THR A 189 14.43 16.19 37.34
C THR A 189 15.20 15.69 36.11
N GLY A 190 14.47 15.35 35.05
CA GLY A 190 15.01 14.77 33.81
C GLY A 190 15.16 13.25 33.80
N TYR A 191 14.48 12.52 34.69
CA TYR A 191 14.13 11.12 34.50
C TYR A 191 12.71 11.01 33.95
N GLU A 192 12.46 10.07 33.04
CA GLU A 192 11.18 9.89 32.36
C GLU A 192 10.97 8.40 32.06
N ILE A 193 9.77 8.02 31.62
CA ILE A 193 9.51 6.75 30.93
C ILE A 193 8.81 7.08 29.62
N TYR A 194 9.31 6.51 28.53
CA TYR A 194 8.68 6.54 27.23
C TYR A 194 8.13 5.14 26.91
N VAL A 195 6.88 5.05 26.48
CA VAL A 195 6.33 3.85 25.84
C VAL A 195 6.04 4.21 24.39
N GLY A 196 6.58 3.38 23.49
CA GLY A 196 6.48 3.55 22.05
C GLY A 196 7.51 4.46 21.39
N ALA A 197 8.41 5.20 22.08
CA ALA A 197 9.48 5.99 21.42
C ALA A 197 10.68 6.31 22.34
N ASP A 198 11.54 7.27 21.95
CA ASP A 198 12.75 7.72 22.68
C ASP A 198 12.58 9.08 23.39
N THR A 199 13.54 9.37 24.26
CA THR A 199 13.86 10.65 24.92
C THR A 199 14.22 11.81 23.99
N ALA A 200 14.79 11.51 22.81
CA ALA A 200 15.62 12.44 22.06
C ALA A 200 14.94 13.01 20.79
N GLU A 201 13.89 13.79 21.00
CA GLU A 201 13.07 14.43 19.95
C GLU A 201 12.28 13.45 19.04
N ALA A 202 11.14 13.90 18.53
CA ALA A 202 10.34 13.11 17.59
C ALA A 202 11.02 13.08 16.20
N GLY A 203 11.90 12.10 15.99
CA GLY A 203 12.58 11.88 14.70
C GLY A 203 13.91 11.12 14.74
N THR A 204 14.44 10.72 15.90
CA THR A 204 15.76 10.05 16.02
C THR A 204 15.69 8.52 16.08
N GLY A 205 14.75 7.93 15.34
CA GLY A 205 14.65 6.49 15.09
C GLY A 205 13.28 5.90 15.43
N THR A 206 13.10 4.63 15.13
CA THR A 206 11.77 4.00 14.97
C THR A 206 11.07 3.70 16.30
N ALA A 207 9.75 3.89 16.29
CA ALA A 207 8.83 3.79 17.42
C ALA A 207 7.94 2.54 17.28
N TRP A 208 7.27 2.09 18.36
CA TRP A 208 6.46 0.87 18.30
C TRP A 208 5.34 0.98 17.25
N PRO A 209 5.24 0.05 16.28
CA PRO A 209 4.34 0.13 15.14
C PRO A 209 3.05 -0.69 15.32
N GLY A 210 2.79 -1.15 16.54
CA GLY A 210 1.81 -2.19 16.82
C GLY A 210 0.95 -1.89 18.04
N GLU A 211 0.52 -2.93 18.75
CA GLU A 211 -0.32 -2.79 19.93
C GLU A 211 0.45 -3.09 21.23
N VAL A 212 0.02 -2.47 22.33
CA VAL A 212 0.51 -2.75 23.68
C VAL A 212 -0.69 -2.90 24.61
N ALA A 213 -0.82 -4.05 25.27
CA ALA A 213 -1.92 -4.35 26.20
C ALA A 213 -1.57 -3.99 27.65
N MET A 214 -0.30 -4.18 28.05
CA MET A 214 0.17 -3.70 29.37
C MET A 214 1.69 -3.51 29.40
N VAL A 215 2.15 -2.67 30.33
CA VAL A 215 3.56 -2.48 30.69
C VAL A 215 3.71 -2.33 32.20
N GLY A 216 4.83 -2.75 32.77
CA GLY A 216 5.09 -2.51 34.19
C GLY A 216 6.48 -2.89 34.69
N TYR A 217 6.78 -2.45 35.92
CA TYR A 217 7.98 -2.84 36.66
C TYR A 217 7.62 -3.36 38.07
N VAL A 218 8.15 -4.55 38.37
CA VAL A 218 8.08 -5.22 39.67
C VAL A 218 9.46 -5.32 40.32
N ASP A 219 9.48 -5.05 41.62
CA ASP A 219 10.67 -4.88 42.46
C ASP A 219 10.82 -6.10 43.38
N GLY A 220 11.13 -7.23 42.77
CA GLY A 220 11.28 -8.55 43.38
C GLY A 220 11.36 -9.66 42.33
N ALA A 221 11.79 -10.86 42.73
CA ALA A 221 11.76 -12.04 41.87
C ALA A 221 10.34 -12.61 41.77
N ILE A 222 9.79 -12.69 40.55
CA ILE A 222 8.49 -13.29 40.26
C ILE A 222 8.67 -14.69 39.65
N PRO A 223 7.98 -15.73 40.14
CA PRO A 223 8.03 -17.10 39.61
C PRO A 223 7.72 -17.23 38.11
N GLU A 224 8.24 -18.30 37.49
CA GLU A 224 7.97 -18.60 36.08
C GLU A 224 6.49 -18.97 35.85
N GLU A 225 5.86 -19.66 36.80
CA GLU A 225 4.45 -20.02 36.73
C GLU A 225 3.51 -18.80 36.69
N ASP A 226 3.91 -17.66 37.29
CA ASP A 226 3.10 -16.45 37.34
C ASP A 226 3.19 -15.65 36.03
N TRP A 227 4.39 -15.51 35.44
CA TRP A 227 4.53 -14.97 34.07
C TRP A 227 3.78 -15.83 33.05
N ARG A 228 3.89 -17.17 33.18
CA ARG A 228 3.12 -18.11 32.36
C ARG A 228 1.60 -17.95 32.58
N ALA A 229 1.16 -17.68 33.81
CA ALA A 229 -0.25 -17.43 34.10
C ALA A 229 -0.76 -16.16 33.41
N ILE A 230 0.00 -15.05 33.44
CA ILE A 230 -0.33 -13.80 32.74
C ILE A 230 -0.42 -14.03 31.23
N ALA A 231 0.58 -14.67 30.62
CA ALA A 231 0.57 -15.00 29.19
C ALA A 231 -0.65 -15.86 28.78
N LEU A 232 -1.15 -16.69 29.69
CA LEU A 232 -2.33 -17.52 29.49
C LEU A 232 -3.67 -16.83 29.83
N GLY A 233 -3.70 -15.53 30.11
CA GLY A 233 -4.94 -14.78 30.41
C GLY A 233 -5.35 -14.76 31.88
N THR A 234 -4.41 -14.93 32.81
CA THR A 234 -4.66 -14.70 34.25
C THR A 234 -4.45 -13.23 34.56
N ASP A 235 -5.44 -12.59 35.20
CA ASP A 235 -5.35 -11.19 35.67
C ASP A 235 -4.04 -10.95 36.46
N PRO A 236 -3.19 -9.99 36.05
CA PRO A 236 -1.99 -9.60 36.80
C PRO A 236 -2.26 -9.27 38.28
N ALA A 237 -3.45 -8.77 38.64
CA ALA A 237 -3.83 -8.49 40.02
C ALA A 237 -3.90 -9.74 40.91
N ALA A 238 -4.07 -10.93 40.31
CA ALA A 238 -4.17 -12.20 41.02
C ALA A 238 -2.81 -12.88 41.27
N VAL A 239 -1.74 -12.43 40.60
CA VAL A 239 -0.41 -13.09 40.61
C VAL A 239 0.77 -12.16 40.88
N LEU A 240 0.70 -10.88 40.52
CA LEU A 240 1.76 -9.91 40.84
C LEU A 240 1.63 -9.42 42.29
N PRO A 241 2.65 -9.58 43.16
CA PRO A 241 2.59 -9.10 44.53
C PRO A 241 2.50 -7.57 44.56
N VAL A 242 1.35 -7.05 44.99
CA VAL A 242 1.04 -5.61 44.92
C VAL A 242 2.11 -4.77 45.60
N GLU A 243 2.67 -5.21 46.73
CA GLU A 243 3.74 -4.51 47.45
C GLU A 243 5.09 -4.46 46.73
N THR A 244 5.29 -5.23 45.67
CA THR A 244 6.47 -5.20 44.79
C THR A 244 6.24 -4.38 43.51
N LEU A 245 5.00 -4.13 43.13
CA LEU A 245 4.67 -3.32 41.97
C LEU A 245 5.11 -1.85 42.21
N ARG A 246 5.77 -1.24 41.23
CA ARG A 246 6.25 0.17 41.32
C ARG A 246 5.69 1.05 40.22
N TRP A 247 5.39 0.44 39.08
CA TRP A 247 4.82 1.07 37.90
C TRP A 247 4.01 0.02 37.15
N PHE A 248 2.76 0.29 36.79
CA PHE A 248 1.95 -0.59 35.95
C PHE A 248 0.86 0.15 35.18
N ARG A 249 0.75 -0.12 33.89
CA ARG A 249 -0.35 0.34 33.03
C ARG A 249 -0.92 -0.87 32.29
N ALA A 250 -2.23 -1.04 32.31
CA ALA A 250 -2.96 -1.92 31.41
C ALA A 250 -3.75 -1.01 30.48
N PHE A 251 -3.44 -1.02 29.19
CA PHE A 251 -3.91 -0.07 28.19
C PHE A 251 -5.19 -0.55 27.50
N ASP A 252 -6.13 0.37 27.30
CA ASP A 252 -7.44 0.09 26.69
C ASP A 252 -7.81 1.05 25.53
N GLY A 253 -6.88 1.94 25.16
CA GLY A 253 -7.12 3.00 24.17
C GLY A 253 -7.66 4.32 24.73
N THR A 254 -8.06 4.39 25.99
CA THR A 254 -8.64 5.58 26.63
C THR A 254 -7.64 6.36 27.49
N GLU A 255 -7.96 7.61 27.85
CA GLU A 255 -7.13 8.39 28.80
C GLU A 255 -7.07 7.76 30.20
N ALA A 256 -8.06 6.96 30.60
CA ALA A 256 -8.11 6.36 31.94
C ALA A 256 -7.00 5.31 32.13
N SER A 257 -6.70 4.53 31.09
CA SER A 257 -5.64 3.51 31.13
C SER A 257 -4.21 4.06 31.13
N LEU A 258 -4.05 5.37 30.97
CA LEU A 258 -2.77 6.04 31.20
C LEU A 258 -2.43 6.15 32.69
N ALA A 259 -3.37 5.88 33.61
CA ALA A 259 -3.16 5.80 35.05
C ALA A 259 -2.87 4.35 35.51
N ALA A 260 -2.38 4.19 36.75
CA ALA A 260 -2.36 2.89 37.39
C ALA A 260 -3.79 2.43 37.74
N PRO A 261 -4.16 1.15 37.54
CA PRO A 261 -5.48 0.64 37.92
C PRO A 261 -5.62 0.54 39.45
N ASP A 262 -6.86 0.64 39.95
CA ASP A 262 -7.19 0.73 41.39
C ASP A 262 -6.54 -0.33 42.30
N TRP A 263 -6.26 -1.53 41.77
CA TRP A 263 -5.62 -2.62 42.54
C TRP A 263 -4.11 -2.41 42.74
N ALA A 264 -3.45 -1.67 41.85
CA ALA A 264 -1.99 -1.47 41.80
C ALA A 264 -1.47 -0.46 42.85
N THR A 265 -2.03 -0.49 44.07
CA THR A 265 -1.90 0.55 45.12
C THR A 265 -0.49 0.88 45.63
N ALA A 266 0.55 0.13 45.23
CA ALA A 266 1.94 0.46 45.49
C ALA A 266 2.62 1.24 44.36
N ASP A 267 2.06 1.23 43.15
CA ASP A 267 2.36 2.24 42.15
C ASP A 267 1.85 3.60 42.67
N ARG A 268 2.73 4.60 42.63
CA ARG A 268 2.47 5.98 43.08
C ARG A 268 2.80 6.99 41.99
N THR A 269 3.13 6.51 40.79
CA THR A 269 3.48 7.34 39.65
C THR A 269 2.25 8.07 39.11
N LEU A 270 2.47 9.27 38.57
CA LEU A 270 1.44 10.01 37.86
C LEU A 270 1.01 9.27 36.58
N PRO A 271 -0.21 9.53 36.06
CA PRO A 271 -0.61 9.05 34.76
C PRO A 271 0.38 9.45 33.66
N MET A 272 0.49 8.62 32.63
CA MET A 272 1.21 8.98 31.41
C MET A 272 0.47 10.11 30.68
N SER A 273 1.18 10.88 29.86
CA SER A 273 0.61 11.84 28.93
C SER A 273 0.91 11.40 27.49
N PRO A 274 -0.05 11.45 26.56
CA PRO A 274 0.24 11.29 25.14
C PRO A 274 1.08 12.47 24.65
N TRP A 275 2.01 12.18 23.73
CA TRP A 275 2.91 13.13 23.10
C TRP A 275 3.11 12.72 21.64
N GLY A 276 3.37 13.70 20.77
CA GLY A 276 3.24 13.56 19.32
C GLY A 276 1.91 14.13 18.80
N GLY A 277 1.56 13.78 17.57
CA GLY A 277 0.39 14.30 16.84
C GLY A 277 -0.78 13.33 16.73
N ALA A 278 -0.59 12.06 17.08
CA ALA A 278 -1.68 11.07 17.13
C ALA A 278 -2.41 11.11 18.47
N GLY A 279 -3.74 10.98 18.42
CA GLY A 279 -4.54 10.66 19.61
C GLY A 279 -4.43 9.18 20.00
N LEU A 280 -4.88 8.84 21.20
CA LEU A 280 -5.06 7.47 21.65
C LEU A 280 -6.12 6.75 20.80
N ARG A 281 -6.00 5.43 20.63
CA ARG A 281 -6.98 4.59 19.90
C ARG A 281 -7.04 3.18 20.50
N PRO A 282 -8.23 2.63 20.77
CA PRO A 282 -8.38 1.21 21.15
C PRO A 282 -7.81 0.29 20.07
N GLY A 283 -7.01 -0.70 20.49
CA GLY A 283 -6.51 -1.77 19.63
C GLY A 283 -7.36 -3.04 19.73
N SER A 284 -6.76 -4.20 19.49
CA SER A 284 -7.45 -5.49 19.43
C SER A 284 -7.38 -6.26 20.76
N ASP A 285 -8.36 -7.12 21.00
CA ASP A 285 -8.38 -8.06 22.12
C ASP A 285 -7.49 -9.29 21.86
N PHE A 286 -6.18 -9.05 21.68
CA PHE A 286 -5.21 -10.11 21.36
C PHE A 286 -4.75 -10.93 22.58
N LEU A 287 -5.11 -10.52 23.80
CA LEU A 287 -4.88 -11.26 25.04
C LEU A 287 -6.13 -12.06 25.43
N ARG A 288 -5.91 -13.25 26.00
CA ARG A 288 -6.99 -14.10 26.54
C ARG A 288 -7.75 -13.39 27.65
N GLN A 289 -9.08 -13.39 27.55
CA GLN A 289 -9.96 -12.70 28.50
C GLN A 289 -10.11 -13.47 29.84
N ASP A 290 -9.82 -14.77 29.83
CA ASP A 290 -9.67 -15.64 31.00
C ASP A 290 -8.80 -16.86 30.61
N ARG A 291 -8.28 -17.59 31.59
CA ARG A 291 -7.45 -18.80 31.43
C ARG A 291 -8.20 -20.02 30.85
N ASP A 292 -9.48 -20.16 31.15
CA ASP A 292 -10.30 -21.33 30.81
C ASP A 292 -11.50 -21.01 29.90
N ARG A 293 -11.94 -19.74 29.81
CA ARG A 293 -13.02 -19.25 28.92
C ARG A 293 -12.59 -18.03 28.08
N TRP A 294 -12.07 -18.27 26.88
CA TRP A 294 -11.56 -17.22 25.99
C TRP A 294 -11.86 -17.48 24.51
N LEU A 295 -11.80 -16.43 23.70
CA LEU A 295 -11.94 -16.43 22.25
C LEU A 295 -10.88 -15.49 21.66
N LEU A 296 -10.13 -15.93 20.64
CA LEU A 296 -9.12 -15.13 19.97
C LEU A 296 -9.22 -15.33 18.45
N PRO A 297 -9.47 -14.27 17.65
CA PRO A 297 -9.32 -14.32 16.19
C PRO A 297 -7.85 -14.28 15.78
N ASP A 298 -7.54 -14.99 14.71
CA ASP A 298 -6.33 -14.74 13.92
C ASP A 298 -6.47 -13.35 13.28
N ILE A 299 -5.37 -12.58 13.27
CA ILE A 299 -5.34 -11.22 12.73
C ILE A 299 -5.46 -11.20 11.20
N LEU A 300 -6.14 -10.19 10.68
CA LEU A 300 -5.99 -9.75 9.29
C LEU A 300 -5.02 -8.56 9.28
N ASP A 301 -3.96 -8.64 8.48
CA ASP A 301 -2.83 -7.70 8.50
C ASP A 301 -3.26 -6.24 8.24
N ASP A 302 -2.53 -5.29 8.83
CA ASP A 302 -2.91 -3.88 8.78
C ASP A 302 -2.60 -3.25 7.41
N GLY A 303 -3.66 -2.89 6.69
CA GLY A 303 -3.65 -2.52 5.27
C GLY A 303 -4.07 -3.63 4.32
N MET A 304 -4.53 -4.80 4.81
CA MET A 304 -4.95 -5.93 3.96
C MET A 304 -6.20 -5.60 3.13
N VAL A 305 -6.17 -5.90 1.83
CA VAL A 305 -7.32 -5.73 0.93
C VAL A 305 -7.66 -7.06 0.25
N PHE A 306 -8.92 -7.47 0.37
CA PHE A 306 -9.50 -8.57 -0.41
C PHE A 306 -10.03 -7.99 -1.72
N GLY A 307 -9.44 -8.41 -2.85
CA GLY A 307 -9.65 -7.75 -4.13
C GLY A 307 -10.93 -8.16 -4.85
N LEU A 308 -11.67 -7.16 -5.30
CA LEU A 308 -12.83 -7.29 -6.18
C LEU A 308 -12.37 -7.41 -7.63
N ALA A 309 -12.86 -8.40 -8.38
CA ALA A 309 -12.78 -8.38 -9.84
C ALA A 309 -13.63 -7.23 -10.44
N PRO A 310 -13.37 -6.81 -11.69
CA PRO A 310 -14.24 -5.88 -12.39
C PRO A 310 -15.71 -6.32 -12.34
N GLY A 311 -16.60 -5.44 -11.84
CA GLY A 311 -18.02 -5.74 -11.65
C GLY A 311 -18.40 -6.48 -10.36
N GLU A 312 -17.47 -6.98 -9.54
CA GLU A 312 -17.78 -7.49 -8.21
C GLU A 312 -18.11 -6.35 -7.21
N THR A 313 -19.06 -6.60 -6.32
CA THR A 313 -19.52 -5.65 -5.29
C THR A 313 -19.38 -6.17 -3.86
N ALA A 314 -18.89 -7.41 -3.69
CA ALA A 314 -18.68 -8.07 -2.41
C ALA A 314 -17.67 -9.21 -2.58
N ARG A 315 -17.00 -9.62 -1.48
CA ARG A 315 -15.95 -10.64 -1.49
C ARG A 315 -16.09 -11.58 -0.31
N SER A 316 -15.78 -12.86 -0.51
CA SER A 316 -15.74 -13.86 0.57
C SER A 316 -14.46 -13.69 1.39
N VAL A 317 -14.58 -13.11 2.58
CA VAL A 317 -13.49 -12.94 3.55
C VAL A 317 -13.49 -14.14 4.50
N ARG A 318 -12.33 -14.77 4.70
CA ARG A 318 -12.15 -15.85 5.68
C ARG A 318 -11.75 -15.25 7.03
N PHE A 319 -12.37 -15.76 8.09
CA PHE A 319 -11.95 -15.52 9.46
C PHE A 319 -11.59 -16.87 10.10
N SER A 320 -10.57 -16.87 10.96
CA SER A 320 -10.16 -18.02 11.75
C SER A 320 -9.67 -17.57 13.13
N GLY A 321 -9.42 -18.54 14.00
CA GLY A 321 -8.88 -18.29 15.32
C GLY A 321 -8.92 -19.53 16.20
N THR A 322 -8.71 -19.30 17.49
CA THR A 322 -8.78 -20.34 18.53
C THR A 322 -9.75 -19.93 19.64
N ALA A 323 -10.19 -20.90 20.43
CA ALA A 323 -11.10 -20.67 21.56
C ALA A 323 -10.96 -21.75 22.62
N LYS A 324 -11.48 -21.48 23.83
CA LYS A 324 -11.59 -22.46 24.91
C LYS A 324 -12.73 -22.08 25.84
N GLY A 325 -13.47 -23.06 26.36
CA GLY A 325 -14.57 -22.83 27.32
C GLY A 325 -15.79 -22.07 26.77
N ARG A 326 -15.80 -21.74 25.47
CA ARG A 326 -16.91 -21.19 24.71
C ARG A 326 -17.79 -22.30 24.15
N SER A 327 -19.07 -22.02 23.91
CA SER A 327 -19.98 -22.90 23.17
C SER A 327 -20.76 -22.13 22.10
N GLY A 328 -21.51 -22.88 21.27
CA GLY A 328 -22.35 -22.34 20.21
C GLY A 328 -21.67 -22.20 18.86
N THR A 329 -22.07 -21.18 18.12
CA THR A 329 -21.53 -20.80 16.80
C THR A 329 -20.75 -19.50 16.94
N VAL A 330 -19.59 -19.40 16.29
CA VAL A 330 -18.83 -18.15 16.17
C VAL A 330 -19.55 -17.23 15.19
N GLU A 331 -19.79 -15.99 15.59
CA GLU A 331 -20.36 -14.93 14.75
C GLU A 331 -19.34 -13.80 14.57
N VAL A 332 -19.33 -13.18 13.38
CA VAL A 332 -18.53 -11.99 13.08
C VAL A 332 -19.43 -10.82 12.67
N ARG A 333 -19.07 -9.62 13.13
CA ARG A 333 -19.60 -8.33 12.69
C ARG A 333 -18.46 -7.50 12.10
N VAL A 334 -18.73 -6.78 11.02
CA VAL A 334 -17.79 -5.89 10.33
C VAL A 334 -18.35 -4.48 10.33
N PHE A 335 -17.51 -3.49 10.64
CA PHE A 335 -17.92 -2.09 10.73
C PHE A 335 -16.83 -1.16 10.16
N ASP A 336 -17.25 -0.01 9.64
CA ASP A 336 -16.35 1.02 9.15
C ASP A 336 -15.56 1.64 10.32
N GLN A 337 -14.23 1.66 10.20
CA GLN A 337 -13.36 2.04 11.32
C GLN A 337 -13.43 3.54 11.64
N ALA A 338 -13.82 4.39 10.68
CA ALA A 338 -13.83 5.84 10.83
C ALA A 338 -15.17 6.39 11.36
N THR A 339 -16.26 5.67 11.13
CA THR A 339 -17.63 6.12 11.45
C THR A 339 -18.39 5.18 12.40
N GLY A 340 -17.93 3.95 12.56
CA GLY A 340 -18.62 2.92 13.32
C GLY A 340 -19.79 2.24 12.60
N GLU A 341 -20.11 2.63 11.37
CA GLU A 341 -21.28 2.09 10.64
C GLU A 341 -21.12 0.58 10.40
N VAL A 342 -22.14 -0.22 10.78
CA VAL A 342 -22.11 -1.67 10.62
C VAL A 342 -22.29 -2.06 9.14
N VAL A 343 -21.21 -2.53 8.53
CA VAL A 343 -21.10 -2.94 7.12
C VAL A 343 -21.63 -4.37 6.91
N LEU A 344 -21.43 -5.24 7.90
CA LEU A 344 -22.02 -6.58 7.98
C LEU A 344 -22.35 -6.87 9.44
N ASP A 345 -23.63 -6.99 9.79
CA ASP A 345 -24.03 -7.36 11.16
C ASP A 345 -23.78 -8.84 11.44
N TRP A 346 -23.90 -9.24 12.71
CA TRP A 346 -23.55 -10.57 13.25
C TRP A 346 -23.96 -11.73 12.33
N THR A 347 -22.95 -12.31 11.68
CA THR A 347 -23.09 -13.39 10.70
C THR A 347 -22.30 -14.62 11.15
N ALA A 348 -22.96 -15.78 11.15
CA ALA A 348 -22.39 -17.05 11.58
C ALA A 348 -21.26 -17.55 10.65
N LEU A 349 -20.11 -17.90 11.25
CA LEU A 349 -18.96 -18.50 10.58
C LEU A 349 -18.96 -20.03 10.66
N GLY A 350 -19.27 -20.59 11.82
CA GLY A 350 -19.22 -22.03 12.09
C GLY A 350 -19.25 -22.35 13.59
N PRO A 351 -19.39 -23.63 13.98
CA PRO A 351 -19.37 -24.02 15.40
C PRO A 351 -18.02 -23.67 16.05
N VAL A 352 -18.05 -23.25 17.31
CA VAL A 352 -16.82 -22.98 18.07
C VAL A 352 -16.16 -24.29 18.53
N GLY A 353 -14.82 -24.27 18.56
CA GLY A 353 -13.97 -25.35 19.07
C GLY A 353 -12.54 -24.84 19.29
N ASP A 354 -11.63 -25.72 19.70
CA ASP A 354 -10.24 -25.37 20.05
C ASP A 354 -9.56 -24.51 18.98
N GLY A 355 -9.80 -24.83 17.70
CA GLY A 355 -9.62 -23.95 16.55
C GLY A 355 -10.92 -23.83 15.76
N TRP A 356 -11.18 -22.64 15.19
CA TRP A 356 -12.37 -22.34 14.40
C TRP A 356 -11.98 -21.60 13.10
N SER A 357 -12.76 -21.78 12.04
CA SER A 357 -12.70 -20.90 10.86
C SER A 357 -13.98 -20.98 10.03
N GLY A 358 -14.29 -19.90 9.32
CA GLY A 358 -15.38 -19.82 8.35
C GLY A 358 -15.14 -18.67 7.38
N SER A 359 -16.08 -18.45 6.45
CA SER A 359 -16.03 -17.30 5.54
C SER A 359 -17.38 -16.62 5.43
N VAL A 360 -17.38 -15.29 5.33
CA VAL A 360 -18.57 -14.46 5.12
C VAL A 360 -18.38 -13.56 3.90
N THR A 361 -19.48 -13.29 3.19
CA THR A 361 -19.47 -12.34 2.07
C THR A 361 -19.58 -10.92 2.63
N VAL A 362 -18.46 -10.21 2.66
CA VAL A 362 -18.39 -8.81 3.08
C VAL A 362 -18.59 -7.93 1.84
N PRO A 363 -19.49 -6.93 1.86
CA PRO A 363 -19.65 -6.01 0.74
C PRO A 363 -18.42 -5.11 0.58
N LYS A 364 -18.26 -4.54 -0.61
CA LYS A 364 -17.26 -3.52 -0.92
C LYS A 364 -17.26 -2.41 0.15
N SER A 365 -16.09 -2.16 0.75
CA SER A 365 -15.92 -1.16 1.82
C SER A 365 -16.03 0.25 1.23
N SER A 366 -17.14 0.96 1.48
CA SER A 366 -17.45 2.25 0.85
C SER A 366 -17.22 3.49 1.74
N GLY A 367 -16.86 3.32 3.02
CA GLY A 367 -16.50 4.42 3.92
C GLY A 367 -14.98 4.59 4.11
N GLY A 368 -14.21 3.53 3.87
CA GLY A 368 -12.78 3.46 4.12
C GLY A 368 -12.39 2.05 4.55
N TRP A 369 -11.45 1.95 5.50
CA TRP A 369 -11.08 0.68 6.13
C TRP A 369 -12.17 0.20 7.10
N VAL A 370 -12.32 -1.12 7.18
CA VAL A 370 -13.19 -1.77 8.16
C VAL A 370 -12.37 -2.48 9.24
N ALA A 371 -13.00 -2.66 10.39
CA ALA A 371 -12.56 -3.50 11.49
C ALA A 371 -13.59 -4.61 11.75
N ALA A 372 -13.25 -5.60 12.59
CA ALA A 372 -14.15 -6.71 12.91
C ALA A 372 -14.37 -6.86 14.42
N GLN A 373 -15.49 -7.49 14.76
CA GLN A 373 -15.84 -7.96 16.10
C GLN A 373 -16.29 -9.41 16.00
N VAL A 374 -15.88 -10.25 16.95
CA VAL A 374 -16.15 -11.69 16.98
C VAL A 374 -16.76 -12.07 18.33
N ARG A 375 -17.72 -13.00 18.34
CA ARG A 375 -18.34 -13.53 19.57
C ARG A 375 -18.82 -14.97 19.35
N THR A 376 -19.48 -15.58 20.34
CA THR A 376 -20.31 -16.77 20.10
C THR A 376 -21.80 -16.54 20.40
N THR A 377 -22.67 -17.33 19.78
CA THR A 377 -24.13 -17.29 19.97
C THR A 377 -24.59 -17.48 21.41
N ASP A 378 -23.80 -18.22 22.20
CA ASP A 378 -24.15 -18.62 23.56
C ASP A 378 -23.65 -17.58 24.59
N ASP A 379 -22.62 -16.80 24.22
CA ASP A 379 -22.03 -15.71 25.01
C ASP A 379 -22.13 -14.36 24.24
N PRO A 380 -23.33 -13.89 23.83
CA PRO A 380 -23.47 -12.83 22.81
C PRO A 380 -23.05 -11.42 23.25
N GLU A 381 -22.80 -11.21 24.55
CA GLU A 381 -22.28 -9.97 25.14
C GLU A 381 -20.74 -9.97 25.23
N ASP A 382 -20.11 -11.15 25.20
CA ASP A 382 -18.65 -11.30 25.32
C ASP A 382 -17.99 -11.14 23.94
N VAL A 383 -18.02 -9.90 23.44
CA VAL A 383 -17.40 -9.50 22.17
C VAL A 383 -15.87 -9.45 22.30
N VAL A 384 -15.19 -9.78 21.21
CA VAL A 384 -13.74 -9.72 21.02
C VAL A 384 -13.45 -8.86 19.79
N ASP A 385 -12.78 -7.74 19.98
CA ASP A 385 -12.50 -6.74 18.95
C ASP A 385 -11.19 -7.02 18.19
N MET A 386 -11.23 -6.88 16.86
CA MET A 386 -10.08 -6.97 15.95
C MET A 386 -9.99 -5.66 15.16
N ARG A 387 -9.09 -4.76 15.59
CA ARG A 387 -9.06 -3.35 15.15
C ARG A 387 -8.08 -3.03 14.03
N SER A 388 -7.33 -4.01 13.55
CA SER A 388 -6.53 -3.94 12.33
C SER A 388 -7.35 -3.44 11.14
N ARG A 389 -6.74 -2.61 10.28
CA ARG A 389 -7.39 -2.02 9.10
C ARG A 389 -7.36 -3.02 7.95
N TRP A 390 -8.51 -3.50 7.54
CA TRP A 390 -8.62 -4.31 6.32
C TRP A 390 -9.82 -3.84 5.48
N GLY A 391 -9.99 -4.38 4.27
CA GLY A 391 -11.06 -3.93 3.38
C GLY A 391 -11.40 -4.88 2.26
N VAL A 392 -12.60 -4.73 1.71
CA VAL A 392 -12.99 -5.30 0.42
C VAL A 392 -12.94 -4.19 -0.62
N GLY A 393 -12.00 -4.28 -1.57
CA GLY A 393 -11.66 -3.16 -2.43
C GLY A 393 -10.81 -3.55 -3.63
N TYR A 394 -9.81 -2.74 -3.97
CA TYR A 394 -9.00 -2.91 -5.18
C TYR A 394 -7.57 -3.34 -4.87
N LYS A 395 -7.18 -4.53 -5.36
CA LYS A 395 -5.81 -5.05 -5.28
C LYS A 395 -5.15 -4.94 -6.66
N ILE A 396 -4.07 -4.17 -6.77
CA ILE A 396 -3.55 -3.71 -8.06
C ILE A 396 -2.08 -4.12 -8.17
N MET A 397 -1.76 -5.04 -9.08
CA MET A 397 -0.38 -5.47 -9.33
C MET A 397 0.27 -4.54 -10.37
N GLN A 398 1.39 -3.93 -10.01
CA GLN A 398 2.17 -3.02 -10.86
C GLN A 398 3.31 -3.79 -11.53
N LEU A 399 3.02 -4.34 -12.72
CA LEU A 399 3.92 -5.24 -13.43
C LEU A 399 4.82 -4.47 -14.41
N GLY A 400 6.13 -4.68 -14.35
CA GLY A 400 7.01 -4.11 -15.37
C GLY A 400 8.48 -4.03 -15.05
N GLN A 401 9.12 -3.06 -15.70
CA GLN A 401 10.57 -2.79 -15.67
C GLN A 401 10.93 -1.55 -14.85
N SER A 402 12.15 -1.02 -15.01
CA SER A 402 12.70 0.14 -14.30
C SER A 402 11.83 1.39 -14.28
N GLN A 403 11.15 1.72 -15.38
CA GLN A 403 10.24 2.87 -15.41
C GLN A 403 9.07 2.71 -14.43
N THR A 404 8.64 1.47 -14.16
CA THR A 404 7.58 1.15 -13.19
C THR A 404 8.10 1.32 -11.76
N SER A 405 9.25 0.72 -11.41
CA SER A 405 9.89 0.87 -10.09
C SER A 405 10.20 2.34 -9.78
N ILE A 406 10.78 3.07 -10.74
CA ILE A 406 11.15 4.48 -10.55
C ILE A 406 9.93 5.35 -10.18
N TYR A 407 8.73 5.15 -10.76
CA TYR A 407 7.57 5.98 -10.38
C TYR A 407 6.93 5.57 -9.04
N LEU A 408 7.06 4.30 -8.63
CA LEU A 408 6.60 3.80 -7.33
C LEU A 408 7.52 4.25 -6.17
N GLU A 409 8.80 4.47 -6.47
CA GLU A 409 9.84 4.84 -5.50
C GLU A 409 10.20 6.34 -5.49
N SER A 410 9.95 7.08 -6.59
CA SER A 410 10.44 8.47 -6.71
C SER A 410 9.83 9.41 -5.66
N SER A 411 10.69 10.06 -4.89
CA SER A 411 10.38 11.00 -3.81
C SER A 411 10.89 12.43 -4.08
N ALA A 412 11.23 12.73 -5.34
CA ALA A 412 12.04 13.88 -5.75
C ALA A 412 11.41 15.26 -5.46
N LEU A 413 10.09 15.36 -5.35
CA LEU A 413 9.36 16.57 -4.95
C LEU A 413 9.01 16.61 -3.47
N GLY A 414 9.16 15.51 -2.74
CA GLY A 414 8.72 15.39 -1.35
C GLY A 414 7.19 15.35 -1.18
N LEU A 415 6.42 14.99 -2.22
CA LEU A 415 4.95 15.04 -2.15
C LEU A 415 4.36 13.73 -1.62
N ALA A 416 3.83 13.78 -0.40
CA ALA A 416 2.90 12.78 0.10
C ALA A 416 1.63 12.72 -0.77
N PRO A 417 0.91 11.58 -0.82
CA PRO A 417 -0.44 11.53 -1.36
C PRO A 417 -1.35 12.53 -0.64
N VAL A 418 -2.38 13.06 -1.32
CA VAL A 418 -3.48 13.77 -0.66
C VAL A 418 -4.31 12.77 0.15
N SER A 419 -4.54 11.58 -0.42
CA SER A 419 -5.38 10.50 0.12
C SER A 419 -4.63 9.62 1.14
N ARG A 420 -3.88 10.24 2.06
CA ARG A 420 -3.01 9.55 3.03
C ARG A 420 -3.74 8.50 3.86
N GLY A 421 -3.12 7.34 4.04
CA GLY A 421 -3.65 6.25 4.86
C GLY A 421 -4.93 5.62 4.31
N THR A 422 -5.31 5.88 3.05
CA THR A 422 -6.45 5.23 2.38
C THR A 422 -6.06 4.03 1.51
N ALA A 423 -4.76 3.71 1.44
CA ALA A 423 -4.22 2.63 0.63
C ALA A 423 -2.99 1.98 1.30
N SER A 424 -2.65 0.77 0.87
CA SER A 424 -1.43 0.05 1.24
C SER A 424 -0.53 -0.24 0.03
N TYR A 425 0.76 -0.45 0.30
CA TYR A 425 1.80 -0.84 -0.64
C TYR A 425 2.40 -2.18 -0.21
N VAL A 426 2.74 -3.04 -1.15
CA VAL A 426 3.33 -4.37 -0.89
C VAL A 426 4.60 -4.49 -1.72
N THR A 427 5.76 -4.52 -1.06
CA THR A 427 7.08 -4.65 -1.71
C THR A 427 8.01 -5.58 -0.93
N THR A 428 9.30 -5.57 -1.25
CA THR A 428 10.32 -6.50 -0.75
C THR A 428 11.65 -5.79 -0.53
N ASP A 429 12.24 -5.93 0.66
CA ASP A 429 13.57 -5.36 0.97
C ASP A 429 14.65 -5.93 0.03
N VAL A 430 15.29 -5.06 -0.77
CA VAL A 430 16.36 -5.45 -1.73
C VAL A 430 17.71 -5.45 -1.00
N PRO A 431 18.51 -6.53 -1.06
CA PRO A 431 18.79 -7.22 0.20
C PRO A 431 20.20 -7.02 0.78
N THR A 432 20.29 -7.10 2.12
CA THR A 432 21.56 -7.39 2.83
C THR A 432 21.92 -8.88 2.75
N GLY A 433 21.97 -9.45 1.53
CA GLY A 433 22.45 -10.82 1.27
C GLY A 433 21.65 -11.94 1.96
N ASN A 434 20.34 -11.79 2.09
CA ASN A 434 19.41 -12.78 2.64
C ASN A 434 18.19 -12.91 1.72
N ALA A 435 17.31 -13.89 1.98
CA ALA A 435 16.02 -13.97 1.31
C ALA A 435 15.28 -12.61 1.40
N PRO A 436 14.61 -12.17 0.32
CA PRO A 436 13.86 -10.91 0.33
C PRO A 436 12.80 -10.98 1.42
N GLN A 437 12.55 -9.85 2.07
CA GLN A 437 11.57 -9.80 3.16
C GLN A 437 10.40 -8.93 2.76
N MET A 438 9.22 -9.52 2.85
CA MET A 438 7.95 -8.88 2.51
C MET A 438 7.70 -7.68 3.42
N GLN A 439 7.35 -6.57 2.79
CA GLN A 439 6.87 -5.36 3.45
C GLN A 439 5.46 -5.07 2.95
N VAL A 440 4.52 -4.93 3.88
CA VAL A 440 3.25 -4.25 3.67
C VAL A 440 3.34 -2.91 4.40
N GLU A 441 2.88 -1.84 3.77
CA GLU A 441 2.99 -0.47 4.30
C GLU A 441 1.70 0.29 4.01
N MET A 442 1.06 0.87 5.02
CA MET A 442 0.01 1.85 4.80
C MET A 442 0.61 3.13 4.25
N LEU A 443 0.14 3.58 3.08
CA LEU A 443 0.67 4.75 2.39
C LEU A 443 0.24 6.05 3.09
N GLY A 444 0.95 6.38 4.17
CA GLY A 444 0.73 7.52 5.03
C GLY A 444 1.25 8.82 4.44
N ALA A 445 2.19 9.47 5.13
CA ALA A 445 2.78 10.76 4.72
C ALA A 445 4.07 10.62 3.90
N TRP A 446 4.46 9.40 3.52
CA TRP A 446 5.73 9.17 2.82
C TRP A 446 5.71 9.79 1.41
N PRO A 447 6.79 10.49 1.01
CA PRO A 447 6.86 11.09 -0.31
C PRO A 447 7.15 10.02 -1.37
N ARG A 448 6.11 9.58 -2.07
CA ARG A 448 6.20 8.75 -3.28
C ARG A 448 5.40 9.46 -4.36
N ASP A 449 6.04 10.36 -5.10
CA ASP A 449 5.39 11.36 -5.95
C ASP A 449 4.46 10.72 -6.99
N GLY A 450 4.94 9.66 -7.65
CA GLY A 450 4.21 8.94 -8.70
C GLY A 450 3.13 8.01 -8.15
N LEU A 451 3.43 7.21 -7.12
CA LEU A 451 2.42 6.37 -6.45
C LEU A 451 1.32 7.19 -5.78
N GLY A 452 1.65 8.34 -5.19
CA GLY A 452 0.68 9.29 -4.67
C GLY A 452 -0.21 9.89 -5.77
N ALA A 453 0.39 10.28 -6.90
CA ALA A 453 -0.38 10.75 -8.06
C ALA A 453 -1.28 9.66 -8.68
N PHE A 454 -0.84 8.40 -8.67
CA PHE A 454 -1.65 7.24 -9.04
C PHE A 454 -2.87 7.09 -8.12
N LEU A 455 -2.66 7.08 -6.81
CA LEU A 455 -3.75 6.94 -5.83
C LEU A 455 -4.72 8.11 -5.90
N ASP A 456 -4.23 9.35 -5.87
CA ASP A 456 -5.07 10.55 -5.90
C ASP A 456 -5.87 10.65 -7.21
N GLN A 457 -5.35 10.12 -8.32
CA GLN A 457 -6.08 10.04 -9.59
C GLN A 457 -7.13 8.91 -9.62
N LEU A 458 -6.84 7.74 -9.04
CA LEU A 458 -7.81 6.65 -8.93
C LEU A 458 -8.96 7.04 -7.96
N ARG A 459 -8.64 7.83 -6.93
CA ARG A 459 -9.58 8.42 -5.97
C ARG A 459 -10.58 9.41 -6.60
N VAL A 460 -10.32 9.93 -7.80
CA VAL A 460 -11.32 10.71 -8.57
C VAL A 460 -12.48 9.84 -9.03
N PHE A 461 -12.23 8.57 -9.34
CA PHE A 461 -13.25 7.61 -9.77
C PHE A 461 -13.86 6.85 -8.59
N ASP A 462 -13.07 6.59 -7.54
CA ASP A 462 -13.53 5.93 -6.31
C ASP A 462 -12.85 6.51 -5.04
N PRO A 463 -13.49 7.46 -4.35
CA PRO A 463 -12.82 8.25 -3.31
C PRO A 463 -12.60 7.50 -1.98
N ALA A 464 -13.31 6.39 -1.72
CA ALA A 464 -13.35 5.77 -0.39
C ALA A 464 -12.89 4.30 -0.36
N THR A 465 -12.97 3.56 -1.47
CA THR A 465 -12.67 2.12 -1.47
C THR A 465 -11.21 1.84 -1.11
N PRO A 466 -10.90 0.94 -0.16
CA PRO A 466 -9.53 0.52 0.15
C PRO A 466 -8.76 0.03 -1.09
N ILE A 467 -7.51 0.46 -1.21
CA ILE A 467 -6.61 0.10 -2.32
C ILE A 467 -5.36 -0.56 -1.75
N MET A 468 -4.92 -1.68 -2.34
CA MET A 468 -3.61 -2.27 -2.12
C MET A 468 -2.85 -2.27 -3.44
N VAL A 469 -1.61 -1.77 -3.45
CA VAL A 469 -0.73 -1.77 -4.62
C VAL A 469 0.41 -2.76 -4.39
N ILE A 470 0.50 -3.79 -5.24
CA ILE A 470 1.55 -4.80 -5.19
C ILE A 470 2.64 -4.44 -6.20
N ASP A 471 3.85 -4.30 -5.71
CA ASP A 471 5.06 -4.03 -6.49
C ASP A 471 5.57 -5.29 -7.20
N ALA A 472 5.41 -5.33 -8.52
CA ALA A 472 5.95 -6.35 -9.41
C ALA A 472 6.87 -5.72 -10.49
N ALA A 473 7.54 -4.61 -10.16
CA ALA A 473 8.53 -3.97 -11.01
C ALA A 473 9.93 -4.53 -10.71
N ILE A 474 10.66 -5.01 -11.74
CA ILE A 474 12.03 -5.52 -11.55
C ILE A 474 12.95 -4.94 -12.64
N ASN A 475 14.06 -4.36 -12.21
CA ASN A 475 14.86 -3.44 -13.00
C ASN A 475 15.79 -4.16 -13.99
N GLY A 476 15.73 -3.77 -15.27
CA GLY A 476 16.59 -4.36 -16.33
C GLY A 476 16.22 -5.80 -16.70
N THR A 477 14.92 -6.09 -16.78
CA THR A 477 14.38 -7.43 -17.08
C THR A 477 13.33 -7.39 -18.20
N GLY A 478 13.02 -8.55 -18.78
CA GLY A 478 11.99 -8.78 -19.78
C GLY A 478 10.81 -9.64 -19.30
N PRO A 479 9.63 -9.61 -19.96
CA PRO A 479 8.51 -10.49 -19.62
C PRO A 479 8.84 -11.96 -19.87
N ASP A 480 9.69 -12.25 -20.87
CA ASP A 480 10.29 -13.57 -21.09
C ASP A 480 11.04 -14.09 -19.86
N GLN A 481 11.89 -13.26 -19.26
CA GLN A 481 12.65 -13.59 -18.05
C GLN A 481 11.78 -13.72 -16.79
N LEU A 482 10.56 -13.20 -16.78
CA LEU A 482 9.61 -13.44 -15.69
C LEU A 482 8.96 -14.83 -15.78
N MET A 483 8.84 -15.40 -16.99
CA MET A 483 8.15 -16.67 -17.21
C MET A 483 9.08 -17.90 -17.15
N ASP A 484 10.40 -17.72 -17.09
CA ASP A 484 11.40 -18.80 -17.16
C ASP A 484 12.14 -18.94 -15.80
N ASP A 485 11.88 -20.02 -15.06
CA ASP A 485 12.57 -20.34 -13.78
C ASP A 485 14.10 -20.55 -13.97
N GLY A 486 14.58 -20.60 -15.21
CA GLY A 486 16.01 -20.64 -15.55
C GLY A 486 16.74 -19.29 -15.50
N ASP A 487 16.04 -18.15 -15.46
CA ASP A 487 16.67 -16.82 -15.42
C ASP A 487 16.87 -16.31 -13.98
N SER A 488 18.11 -16.04 -13.59
CA SER A 488 18.44 -15.57 -12.24
C SER A 488 18.36 -14.03 -12.06
N GLY A 489 17.96 -13.30 -13.09
CA GLY A 489 17.71 -11.86 -13.07
C GLY A 489 16.29 -11.49 -12.67
N ARG A 490 15.32 -12.41 -12.76
CA ARG A 490 13.93 -12.18 -12.36
C ARG A 490 13.29 -13.46 -11.83
N ASP A 491 12.85 -13.43 -10.58
CA ASP A 491 12.36 -14.61 -9.87
C ASP A 491 10.83 -14.55 -9.72
N TRP A 492 10.10 -15.48 -10.37
CA TRP A 492 8.65 -15.61 -10.18
C TRP A 492 8.31 -16.01 -8.74
N ALA A 493 9.19 -16.73 -8.03
CA ALA A 493 8.97 -17.07 -6.62
C ALA A 493 8.89 -15.82 -5.75
N ILE A 494 9.59 -14.72 -6.06
CA ILE A 494 9.43 -13.45 -5.32
C ILE A 494 8.04 -12.85 -5.55
N LEU A 495 7.49 -12.95 -6.77
CA LEU A 495 6.10 -12.52 -7.04
C LEU A 495 5.10 -13.44 -6.32
N GLN A 496 5.34 -14.75 -6.33
CA GLN A 496 4.53 -15.74 -5.64
C GLN A 496 4.58 -15.55 -4.12
N GLU A 497 5.71 -15.21 -3.52
CA GLU A 497 5.83 -14.86 -2.10
C GLU A 497 4.94 -13.66 -1.74
N LYS A 498 4.81 -12.65 -2.63
CA LYS A 498 3.85 -11.55 -2.43
C LYS A 498 2.41 -12.06 -2.47
N LEU A 499 2.08 -12.89 -3.46
CA LEU A 499 0.73 -13.42 -3.68
C LEU A 499 0.30 -14.45 -2.63
N ASP A 500 1.23 -15.21 -2.06
CA ASP A 500 0.99 -16.15 -0.95
C ASP A 500 0.80 -15.41 0.37
N HIS A 501 1.51 -14.29 0.58
CA HIS A 501 1.34 -13.44 1.76
C HIS A 501 0.04 -12.63 1.72
N VAL A 502 -0.21 -11.85 0.66
CA VAL A 502 -1.37 -10.94 0.59
C VAL A 502 -2.56 -11.51 -0.18
N GLY A 503 -2.48 -12.72 -0.72
CA GLY A 503 -3.55 -13.40 -1.44
C GLY A 503 -3.64 -13.05 -2.93
N ASN A 504 -3.87 -14.07 -3.76
CA ASN A 504 -3.89 -14.00 -5.23
C ASN A 504 -5.16 -13.39 -5.85
N ASP A 505 -6.03 -12.78 -5.05
CA ASP A 505 -7.27 -12.17 -5.50
C ASP A 505 -7.07 -10.74 -6.01
N VAL A 506 -6.13 -10.58 -6.95
CA VAL A 506 -5.81 -9.33 -7.65
C VAL A 506 -7.02 -8.84 -8.45
N SER A 507 -7.35 -7.57 -8.31
CA SER A 507 -8.42 -6.89 -9.05
C SER A 507 -7.98 -6.54 -10.46
N VAL A 508 -6.80 -5.94 -10.60
CA VAL A 508 -6.20 -5.55 -11.88
C VAL A 508 -4.69 -5.80 -11.85
N VAL A 509 -4.17 -6.44 -12.90
CA VAL A 509 -2.75 -6.35 -13.26
C VAL A 509 -2.60 -5.17 -14.20
N VAL A 510 -1.77 -4.18 -13.85
CA VAL A 510 -1.43 -3.06 -14.73
C VAL A 510 0.02 -3.18 -15.14
N MET A 511 0.27 -3.18 -16.45
CA MET A 511 1.60 -3.48 -17.00
C MET A 511 2.16 -2.29 -17.79
N ASN A 512 3.41 -1.89 -17.50
CA ASN A 512 4.23 -1.11 -18.44
C ASN A 512 5.63 -1.71 -18.64
N TRP A 513 5.88 -2.14 -19.88
CA TRP A 513 7.10 -2.86 -20.25
C TRP A 513 7.45 -2.58 -21.71
N ALA A 514 8.73 -2.29 -21.99
CA ALA A 514 9.09 -1.69 -23.29
C ALA A 514 10.51 -1.98 -23.80
N THR A 515 11.55 -2.01 -22.93
CA THR A 515 12.95 -1.99 -23.39
C THR A 515 13.57 -3.36 -23.69
N GLN A 516 13.09 -4.43 -23.04
CA GLN A 516 13.73 -5.75 -23.03
C GLN A 516 12.70 -6.88 -23.02
N GLY A 517 13.10 -8.07 -23.45
CA GLY A 517 12.33 -9.31 -23.38
C GLY A 517 11.27 -9.56 -24.45
N TRP A 518 11.25 -8.74 -25.50
CA TRP A 518 10.45 -8.97 -26.72
C TRP A 518 11.28 -9.69 -27.81
N ARG A 519 12.26 -10.50 -27.35
CA ARG A 519 13.24 -11.36 -28.02
C ARG A 519 13.58 -11.12 -29.49
N ASP A 520 14.53 -10.20 -29.73
CA ASP A 520 15.65 -10.21 -30.70
C ASP A 520 15.51 -10.62 -32.19
N SER A 521 14.42 -11.23 -32.68
CA SER A 521 14.31 -11.62 -34.10
C SER A 521 12.88 -11.59 -34.66
N GLN A 522 12.34 -10.37 -34.77
CA GLN A 522 11.04 -10.03 -35.39
C GLN A 522 9.81 -10.46 -34.60
N ASN A 523 9.17 -9.46 -33.97
CA ASN A 523 7.71 -9.32 -33.91
C ASN A 523 6.93 -10.52 -33.38
N ASP A 524 6.92 -10.73 -32.05
CA ASP A 524 5.71 -11.29 -31.43
C ASP A 524 5.47 -10.85 -29.98
N ALA A 525 5.20 -9.54 -29.79
CA ALA A 525 4.68 -9.08 -28.50
C ALA A 525 3.26 -9.60 -28.19
N ALA A 526 2.55 -10.17 -29.17
CA ALA A 526 1.25 -10.81 -28.98
C ALA A 526 1.39 -12.21 -28.38
N GLU A 527 2.23 -13.10 -28.93
CA GLU A 527 2.55 -14.41 -28.33
C GLU A 527 3.17 -14.24 -26.93
N THR A 528 4.01 -13.22 -26.73
CA THR A 528 4.61 -12.94 -25.41
C THR A 528 3.55 -12.51 -24.38
N LEU A 529 2.52 -11.76 -24.79
CA LEU A 529 1.39 -11.41 -23.91
C LEU A 529 0.44 -12.60 -23.67
N GLU A 530 0.12 -13.37 -24.70
CA GLU A 530 -0.68 -14.59 -24.62
C GLU A 530 -0.05 -15.62 -23.65
N ALA A 531 1.28 -15.78 -23.69
CA ALA A 531 2.02 -16.61 -22.74
C ALA A 531 1.97 -16.03 -21.32
N LEU A 532 2.27 -14.74 -21.15
CA LEU A 532 2.30 -14.09 -19.83
C LEU A 532 0.94 -14.07 -19.13
N ILE A 533 -0.14 -13.80 -19.88
CA ILE A 533 -1.50 -13.69 -19.35
C ILE A 533 -2.10 -15.10 -19.19
N HIS A 534 -2.21 -15.87 -20.27
CA HIS A 534 -2.97 -17.12 -20.29
C HIS A 534 -2.12 -18.39 -20.19
N GLY A 535 -0.81 -18.31 -20.48
CA GLY A 535 0.06 -19.49 -20.59
C GLY A 535 -0.20 -20.30 -21.87
N THR A 536 -0.64 -19.64 -22.96
CA THR A 536 -0.92 -20.31 -24.25
C THR A 536 -0.15 -19.66 -25.42
N GLY A 537 -0.66 -19.75 -26.65
CA GLY A 537 -0.02 -19.19 -27.85
C GLY A 537 1.01 -20.12 -28.51
N GLY A 538 1.77 -19.58 -29.46
CA GLY A 538 2.89 -20.27 -30.13
C GLY A 538 4.26 -20.02 -29.49
N TYR A 539 4.28 -19.28 -28.38
CA TYR A 539 5.47 -18.70 -27.75
C TYR A 539 6.65 -19.68 -27.63
N ALA A 540 7.73 -19.38 -28.35
CA ALA A 540 8.81 -20.34 -28.64
C ALA A 540 9.95 -20.38 -27.61
N ALA A 541 9.76 -19.83 -26.41
CA ALA A 541 10.70 -19.90 -25.29
C ALA A 541 10.12 -20.74 -24.13
N GLN A 542 10.84 -20.81 -23.01
CA GLN A 542 10.31 -21.43 -21.79
C GLN A 542 9.28 -20.49 -21.15
N SER A 543 8.22 -21.08 -20.61
CA SER A 543 7.12 -20.39 -19.93
C SER A 543 6.56 -21.35 -18.88
N ASP A 544 7.16 -21.34 -17.71
CA ASP A 544 6.78 -22.18 -16.57
C ASP A 544 5.55 -21.62 -15.84
N HIS A 545 5.34 -20.30 -15.92
CA HIS A 545 4.28 -19.56 -15.21
C HIS A 545 3.44 -18.67 -16.14
N SER A 546 2.23 -18.33 -15.69
CA SER A 546 1.34 -17.32 -16.28
C SER A 546 0.44 -16.68 -15.23
N LEU A 547 -0.14 -15.52 -15.53
CA LEU A 547 -1.04 -14.80 -14.63
C LEU A 547 -2.33 -15.58 -14.36
N ASP A 548 -2.93 -16.24 -15.35
CA ASP A 548 -4.10 -17.12 -15.18
C ASP A 548 -3.82 -18.37 -14.32
N ALA A 549 -2.56 -18.79 -14.21
CA ALA A 549 -2.17 -19.91 -13.34
C ALA A 549 -2.02 -19.50 -11.87
N ALA A 550 -1.49 -18.30 -11.60
CA ALA A 550 -1.25 -17.81 -10.24
C ALA A 550 -2.41 -16.99 -9.66
N LEU A 551 -3.13 -16.22 -10.46
CA LEU A 551 -4.17 -15.30 -10.01
C LEU A 551 -5.56 -15.95 -9.97
N ARG A 552 -6.44 -15.35 -9.18
CA ARG A 552 -7.85 -15.73 -9.16
C ARG A 552 -8.51 -15.35 -10.50
N PRO A 553 -9.26 -16.24 -11.16
CA PRO A 553 -9.97 -15.91 -12.40
C PRO A 553 -10.88 -14.68 -12.28
N GLY A 554 -10.89 -13.89 -13.35
CA GLY A 554 -11.71 -12.68 -13.49
C GLY A 554 -11.01 -11.37 -13.12
N TYR A 555 -9.68 -11.34 -12.91
CA TYR A 555 -8.95 -10.07 -12.84
C TYR A 555 -9.04 -9.31 -14.18
N GLY A 556 -8.93 -7.98 -14.15
CA GLY A 556 -8.75 -7.16 -15.36
C GLY A 556 -7.26 -6.96 -15.69
N PHE A 557 -6.90 -6.84 -16.97
CA PHE A 557 -5.54 -6.47 -17.36
C PHE A 557 -5.53 -5.06 -17.94
N ALA A 558 -4.76 -4.15 -17.35
CA ALA A 558 -4.58 -2.78 -17.82
C ALA A 558 -3.23 -2.66 -18.53
N LEU A 559 -3.23 -2.74 -19.86
CA LEU A 559 -2.04 -2.49 -20.66
C LEU A 559 -1.77 -0.97 -20.70
N SER A 560 -0.76 -0.49 -20.00
CA SER A 560 -0.12 0.79 -20.33
C SER A 560 0.87 0.53 -21.46
N PRO A 561 0.62 1.00 -22.70
CA PRO A 561 1.46 0.62 -23.84
C PRO A 561 2.91 1.08 -23.68
N ALA A 562 3.83 0.38 -24.36
CA ALA A 562 5.26 0.65 -24.29
C ALA A 562 5.57 2.15 -24.40
N SER A 563 6.23 2.67 -23.37
CA SER A 563 6.55 4.08 -23.15
C SER A 563 7.52 4.66 -24.19
N ARG A 564 7.73 5.98 -24.17
CA ARG A 564 8.71 6.65 -25.06
C ARG A 564 10.16 6.31 -24.69
N GLN A 565 11.03 6.22 -25.69
CA GLN A 565 12.49 6.06 -25.56
C GLN A 565 13.18 6.97 -26.58
N SER A 566 14.42 7.36 -26.29
CA SER A 566 15.14 8.34 -27.13
C SER A 566 15.74 7.78 -28.42
N THR A 567 16.08 6.49 -28.46
CA THR A 567 16.95 5.91 -29.51
C THR A 567 16.59 4.49 -29.99
N GLY A 568 15.45 3.92 -29.56
CA GLY A 568 15.08 2.53 -29.89
C GLY A 568 13.64 2.35 -30.41
N GLY A 569 13.26 1.09 -30.62
CA GLY A 569 12.10 0.68 -31.42
C GLY A 569 10.74 0.60 -30.70
N HIS A 570 10.58 1.29 -29.57
CA HIS A 570 9.40 1.15 -28.69
C HIS A 570 8.04 1.34 -29.39
N GLU A 571 7.94 2.16 -30.43
CA GLU A 571 6.68 2.36 -31.17
C GLU A 571 6.19 1.07 -31.87
N ALA A 572 7.09 0.20 -32.33
CA ALA A 572 6.70 -1.09 -32.91
C ALA A 572 6.11 -2.03 -31.83
N VAL A 573 6.82 -2.16 -30.70
CA VAL A 573 6.38 -2.95 -29.54
C VAL A 573 5.03 -2.44 -29.01
N ARG A 574 4.88 -1.12 -28.87
CA ARG A 574 3.62 -0.47 -28.48
C ARG A 574 2.47 -0.89 -29.39
N MET A 575 2.66 -0.86 -30.71
CA MET A 575 1.58 -1.17 -31.65
C MET A 575 1.20 -2.65 -31.64
N GLU A 576 2.14 -3.57 -31.43
CA GLU A 576 1.85 -5.00 -31.27
C GLU A 576 1.11 -5.30 -29.95
N GLN A 577 1.55 -4.71 -28.84
CA GLN A 577 0.86 -4.81 -27.55
C GLN A 577 -0.59 -4.31 -27.65
N ILE A 578 -0.82 -3.17 -28.31
CA ILE A 578 -2.15 -2.61 -28.52
C ILE A 578 -2.97 -3.50 -29.49
N ALA A 579 -2.35 -4.08 -30.52
CA ALA A 579 -3.03 -5.01 -31.43
C ALA A 579 -3.54 -6.28 -30.71
N TYR A 580 -2.72 -6.88 -29.83
CA TYR A 580 -3.14 -7.97 -28.95
C TYR A 580 -4.30 -7.58 -28.03
N ALA A 581 -4.26 -6.36 -27.47
CA ALA A 581 -5.32 -5.82 -26.62
C ALA A 581 -6.69 -5.63 -27.32
N HIS A 582 -6.79 -5.85 -28.64
CA HIS A 582 -8.07 -5.93 -29.35
C HIS A 582 -8.56 -7.36 -29.59
N THR A 583 -7.68 -8.36 -29.50
CA THR A 583 -8.05 -9.78 -29.62
C THR A 583 -8.43 -10.39 -28.28
N ASP A 584 -7.87 -9.88 -27.18
CA ASP A 584 -8.12 -10.33 -25.82
C ASP A 584 -9.12 -9.40 -25.07
N PRO A 585 -10.31 -9.88 -24.67
CA PRO A 585 -11.30 -9.07 -23.95
C PRO A 585 -10.99 -8.82 -22.46
N VAL A 586 -9.94 -9.43 -21.89
CA VAL A 586 -9.43 -9.11 -20.54
C VAL A 586 -8.56 -7.85 -20.54
N VAL A 587 -7.96 -7.49 -21.69
CA VAL A 587 -7.04 -6.35 -21.78
C VAL A 587 -7.76 -5.04 -22.11
N THR A 588 -7.64 -4.09 -21.20
CA THR A 588 -7.97 -2.68 -21.43
C THR A 588 -6.71 -1.90 -21.78
N VAL A 589 -6.73 -1.21 -22.93
CA VAL A 589 -5.65 -0.27 -23.31
C VAL A 589 -5.77 1.00 -22.48
N GLY A 590 -4.76 1.29 -21.67
CA GLY A 590 -4.59 2.53 -20.92
C GLY A 590 -4.13 3.71 -21.79
N PRO A 591 -4.18 4.95 -21.28
CA PRO A 591 -3.66 6.09 -22.01
C PRO A 591 -2.14 5.97 -22.20
N PRO A 592 -1.60 6.44 -23.33
CA PRO A 592 -0.17 6.36 -23.60
C PRO A 592 0.64 7.24 -22.65
N VAL A 593 1.79 6.71 -22.23
CA VAL A 593 2.67 7.34 -21.23
C VAL A 593 3.97 7.76 -21.93
N ALA A 594 3.84 8.82 -22.72
CA ALA A 594 4.88 9.37 -23.60
C ALA A 594 5.01 10.89 -23.49
N ASP A 595 4.05 11.52 -22.82
CA ASP A 595 3.85 12.94 -22.51
C ASP A 595 4.76 13.46 -21.38
N PHE A 596 5.80 12.71 -21.02
CA PHE A 596 6.75 13.06 -19.97
C PHE A 596 8.19 13.18 -20.49
N HIS A 597 9.05 13.90 -19.75
CA HIS A 597 10.47 14.11 -20.09
C HIS A 597 11.36 12.94 -19.63
N ILE A 598 12.16 12.41 -20.55
CA ILE A 598 13.12 11.32 -20.37
C ILE A 598 14.48 11.89 -19.95
N GLY A 599 15.21 11.18 -19.10
CA GLY A 599 16.55 11.54 -18.65
C GLY A 599 17.63 11.52 -19.75
N GLY A 600 18.85 11.86 -19.36
CA GLY A 600 20.02 11.80 -20.25
C GLY A 600 20.52 10.38 -20.56
N ASP A 601 19.97 9.35 -19.90
CA ASP A 601 20.17 7.94 -20.26
C ASP A 601 19.33 7.52 -21.48
N GLY A 602 18.32 8.32 -21.85
CA GLY A 602 17.44 8.07 -22.98
C GLY A 602 16.35 7.02 -22.75
N THR A 603 16.23 6.44 -21.55
CA THR A 603 15.32 5.34 -21.21
C THR A 603 14.36 5.64 -20.06
N HIS A 604 14.79 6.36 -19.02
CA HIS A 604 13.97 6.55 -17.82
C HIS A 604 13.33 7.92 -17.77
N GLN A 605 12.18 8.04 -17.14
CA GLN A 605 11.57 9.33 -16.84
C GLN A 605 12.47 10.17 -15.91
N SER A 606 12.52 11.49 -16.12
CA SER A 606 13.31 12.38 -15.25
C SER A 606 12.70 12.42 -13.84
N SER A 607 13.57 12.48 -12.82
CA SER A 607 13.17 12.78 -11.44
C SER A 607 12.85 14.27 -11.23
N SER A 608 13.36 15.15 -12.10
CA SER A 608 13.05 16.59 -12.08
C SER A 608 11.68 16.89 -12.68
N TYR A 609 11.18 18.10 -12.43
CA TYR A 609 10.20 18.71 -13.33
C TYR A 609 10.73 18.76 -14.78
N ASP A 610 9.81 18.71 -15.74
CA ASP A 610 10.07 18.93 -17.16
C ASP A 610 10.10 20.43 -17.54
N GLY A 611 10.24 20.73 -18.83
CA GLY A 611 10.22 22.09 -19.37
C GLY A 611 8.87 22.81 -19.25
N ASN A 612 7.78 22.10 -18.91
CA ASN A 612 6.43 22.62 -18.72
C ASN A 612 6.08 22.83 -17.23
N GLY A 613 6.94 22.40 -16.30
CA GLY A 613 6.70 22.44 -14.86
C GLY A 613 5.88 21.26 -14.33
N GLN A 614 5.73 20.19 -15.10
CA GLN A 614 5.10 18.94 -14.66
C GLN A 614 6.16 17.90 -14.25
N ASN A 615 5.80 16.94 -13.39
CA ASN A 615 6.73 15.90 -12.96
C ASN A 615 6.45 14.57 -13.69
N PRO A 616 7.45 13.98 -14.37
CA PRO A 616 7.27 12.75 -15.14
C PRO A 616 6.69 11.56 -14.37
N ASN A 617 7.11 11.34 -13.12
CA ASN A 617 6.59 10.25 -12.29
C ASN A 617 5.12 10.47 -11.90
N ARG A 618 4.71 11.73 -11.68
CA ARG A 618 3.31 12.08 -11.42
C ARG A 618 2.43 11.81 -12.63
N ILE A 619 2.85 12.26 -13.82
CA ILE A 619 2.16 11.96 -15.09
C ILE A 619 2.01 10.45 -15.25
N PHE A 620 3.12 9.70 -15.09
CA PHE A 620 3.13 8.24 -15.19
C PHE A 620 2.07 7.59 -14.28
N GLY A 621 2.07 7.95 -12.99
CA GLY A 621 1.07 7.47 -12.03
C GLY A 621 -0.37 7.81 -12.43
N GLN A 622 -0.65 9.04 -12.86
CA GLN A 622 -1.98 9.45 -13.31
C GLN A 622 -2.45 8.64 -14.54
N ARG A 623 -1.56 8.35 -15.50
CA ARG A 623 -1.88 7.53 -16.67
C ARG A 623 -2.14 6.06 -16.28
N GLN A 624 -1.36 5.47 -15.37
CA GLN A 624 -1.63 4.12 -14.84
C GLN A 624 -2.99 4.05 -14.10
N ALA A 625 -3.36 5.09 -13.36
CA ALA A 625 -4.61 5.13 -12.61
C ALA A 625 -5.85 5.11 -13.53
N ILE A 626 -5.80 5.83 -14.66
CA ILE A 626 -6.84 5.78 -15.70
C ILE A 626 -6.91 4.39 -16.34
N ALA A 627 -5.76 3.75 -16.62
CA ALA A 627 -5.72 2.40 -17.17
C ALA A 627 -6.40 1.38 -16.24
N VAL A 628 -6.08 1.43 -14.95
CA VAL A 628 -6.70 0.58 -13.92
C VAL A 628 -8.19 0.88 -13.76
N ALA A 629 -8.59 2.15 -13.71
CA ALA A 629 -9.99 2.52 -13.59
C ALA A 629 -10.82 2.05 -14.81
N GLY A 630 -10.24 2.06 -16.00
CA GLY A 630 -10.82 1.48 -17.21
C GLY A 630 -10.99 -0.04 -17.11
N ALA A 631 -9.95 -0.77 -16.70
CA ALA A 631 -10.03 -2.23 -16.51
C ALA A 631 -11.03 -2.65 -15.42
N LEU A 632 -11.17 -1.84 -14.36
CA LEU A 632 -12.22 -1.98 -13.34
C LEU A 632 -13.63 -1.60 -13.81
N SER A 633 -13.78 -1.02 -15.02
CA SER A 633 -15.02 -0.45 -15.54
C SER A 633 -15.66 0.60 -14.63
N LEU A 634 -14.86 1.48 -14.02
CA LEU A 634 -15.35 2.54 -13.12
C LEU A 634 -16.14 3.63 -13.88
N PRO A 635 -17.15 4.24 -13.25
CA PRO A 635 -17.89 5.34 -13.86
C PRO A 635 -17.01 6.60 -14.01
N GLY A 636 -17.21 7.34 -15.10
CA GLY A 636 -16.55 8.63 -15.33
C GLY A 636 -15.10 8.56 -15.81
N VAL A 637 -14.57 7.36 -16.12
CA VAL A 637 -13.24 7.19 -16.71
C VAL A 637 -13.18 7.84 -18.10
N PRO A 638 -12.21 8.72 -18.38
CA PRO A 638 -12.08 9.35 -19.69
C PRO A 638 -11.82 8.35 -20.81
N GLN A 639 -12.45 8.56 -21.96
CA GLN A 639 -12.23 7.78 -23.18
C GLN A 639 -11.05 8.32 -23.99
N HIS A 640 -10.48 7.49 -24.87
CA HIS A 640 -9.31 7.87 -25.66
C HIS A 640 -9.71 8.72 -26.89
N PRO A 641 -9.25 9.98 -27.00
CA PRO A 641 -9.40 10.75 -28.23
C PRO A 641 -8.55 10.14 -29.36
N HIS A 642 -9.08 10.19 -30.58
CA HIS A 642 -8.55 9.39 -31.69
C HIS A 642 -8.78 10.00 -33.06
N PHE A 643 -7.91 9.70 -34.02
CA PHE A 643 -8.11 10.08 -35.41
C PHE A 643 -9.23 9.24 -36.04
N THR A 644 -10.15 9.89 -36.74
CA THR A 644 -11.27 9.24 -37.45
C THR A 644 -11.05 9.12 -38.96
N GLY A 645 -9.94 9.67 -39.46
CA GLY A 645 -9.52 9.60 -40.86
C GLY A 645 -8.75 10.85 -41.30
N ALA A 646 -8.19 10.80 -42.51
CA ALA A 646 -7.47 11.89 -43.13
C ALA A 646 -8.03 12.19 -44.54
N ALA A 647 -8.38 13.45 -44.82
CA ALA A 647 -8.85 13.92 -46.11
C ALA A 647 -7.80 14.85 -46.76
N ARG A 648 -7.60 14.72 -48.08
CA ARG A 648 -6.61 15.50 -48.84
C ARG A 648 -7.27 16.57 -49.70
N ASP A 649 -7.07 17.83 -49.33
CA ASP A 649 -7.14 18.97 -50.26
C ASP A 649 -5.76 19.20 -50.92
N GLU A 650 -5.66 20.05 -51.94
CA GLU A 650 -4.48 20.15 -52.82
C GLU A 650 -3.16 20.31 -52.05
N GLU A 651 -3.08 21.31 -51.17
CA GLU A 651 -1.90 21.62 -50.34
C GLU A 651 -2.05 21.18 -48.87
N THR A 652 -3.22 20.68 -48.45
CA THR A 652 -3.55 20.41 -47.03
C THR A 652 -4.11 19.01 -46.78
N LEU A 653 -3.53 18.26 -45.85
CA LEU A 653 -4.15 17.05 -45.28
C LEU A 653 -4.89 17.42 -44.01
N THR A 654 -6.20 17.22 -43.96
CA THR A 654 -7.02 17.43 -42.75
C THR A 654 -7.23 16.09 -42.07
N VAL A 655 -6.65 15.91 -40.88
CA VAL A 655 -6.79 14.70 -40.05
C VAL A 655 -7.79 15.00 -38.94
N SER A 656 -8.96 14.37 -39.00
CA SER A 656 -10.08 14.62 -38.07
C SER A 656 -9.89 13.87 -36.76
N VAL A 657 -10.22 14.49 -35.63
CA VAL A 657 -10.10 13.91 -34.28
C VAL A 657 -11.47 13.79 -33.61
N ALA A 658 -11.81 12.60 -33.12
CA ALA A 658 -12.90 12.40 -32.18
C ALA A 658 -12.45 12.80 -30.77
N LEU A 659 -13.27 13.63 -30.13
CA LEU A 659 -13.09 14.15 -28.77
C LEU A 659 -14.23 13.58 -27.89
N PRO A 660 -14.14 12.31 -27.43
CA PRO A 660 -15.24 11.61 -26.78
C PRO A 660 -15.58 12.14 -25.39
N ASN A 661 -14.68 12.89 -24.73
CA ASN A 661 -14.91 13.48 -23.41
C ASN A 661 -15.66 14.83 -23.48
N GLY A 662 -15.93 15.33 -24.70
CA GLY A 662 -16.63 16.59 -24.95
C GLY A 662 -15.72 17.84 -24.86
N GLY A 663 -14.41 17.64 -24.85
CA GLY A 663 -13.40 18.69 -24.75
C GLY A 663 -13.01 19.31 -26.09
N HIS A 664 -11.80 19.87 -26.11
CA HIS A 664 -11.21 20.57 -27.25
C HIS A 664 -9.81 20.02 -27.55
N LEU A 665 -9.45 19.98 -28.83
CA LEU A 665 -8.14 19.54 -29.30
C LEU A 665 -7.09 20.62 -28.99
N THR A 666 -6.05 20.27 -28.24
CA THR A 666 -5.02 21.20 -27.78
C THR A 666 -3.62 20.59 -27.85
N ALA A 667 -2.60 21.46 -27.80
CA ALA A 667 -1.19 21.11 -27.69
C ALA A 667 -0.46 22.24 -26.93
N PRO A 668 0.53 21.95 -26.06
CA PRO A 668 1.28 22.98 -25.33
C PRO A 668 2.13 23.92 -26.21
N GLY A 669 2.46 23.50 -27.44
CA GLY A 669 3.32 24.24 -28.37
C GLY A 669 3.06 23.89 -29.84
N PRO A 670 4.00 24.24 -30.75
CA PRO A 670 3.89 23.89 -32.16
C PRO A 670 3.82 22.38 -32.38
N LEU A 671 2.88 21.92 -33.21
CA LEU A 671 2.66 20.48 -33.42
C LEU A 671 3.90 19.79 -34.01
N ARG A 672 4.19 18.59 -33.49
CA ARG A 672 5.28 17.71 -33.94
C ARG A 672 4.79 16.27 -34.00
N ASN A 673 5.72 15.31 -34.12
CA ASN A 673 5.43 13.87 -34.08
C ASN A 673 4.60 13.38 -35.28
N TRP A 674 4.49 14.18 -36.34
CA TRP A 674 3.86 13.82 -37.60
C TRP A 674 4.90 13.34 -38.61
N GLU A 675 4.58 12.29 -39.34
CA GLU A 675 5.35 11.88 -40.52
C GLU A 675 4.42 11.63 -41.71
N VAL A 676 4.92 11.92 -42.91
CA VAL A 676 4.20 11.76 -44.18
C VAL A 676 5.02 10.90 -45.16
N SER A 677 4.35 10.05 -45.93
CA SER A 677 4.95 9.21 -46.98
C SER A 677 4.29 9.47 -48.33
N GLU A 678 5.09 9.93 -49.29
CA GLU A 678 4.70 10.15 -50.69
C GLU A 678 5.03 8.97 -51.62
N GLY A 679 5.44 7.82 -51.05
CA GLY A 679 5.63 6.55 -51.77
C GLY A 679 6.88 5.76 -51.39
N THR A 680 7.92 6.41 -50.87
CA THR A 680 9.14 5.75 -50.38
C THR A 680 9.66 6.43 -49.11
N GLY A 681 9.63 5.71 -47.97
CA GLY A 681 10.07 6.23 -46.67
C GLY A 681 9.08 7.19 -46.02
N TRP A 682 9.42 7.67 -44.83
CA TRP A 682 8.66 8.62 -44.02
C TRP A 682 9.47 9.91 -43.83
N SER A 683 8.80 11.06 -43.77
CA SER A 683 9.41 12.38 -43.54
C SER A 683 8.64 13.17 -42.49
N SER A 684 9.35 13.74 -41.52
CA SER A 684 8.83 14.72 -40.55
C SER A 684 9.08 16.18 -40.96
N THR A 685 9.49 16.42 -42.22
CA THR A 685 9.71 17.77 -42.78
C THR A 685 9.13 17.92 -44.19
N GLY A 686 8.95 19.17 -44.64
CA GLY A 686 8.29 19.50 -45.91
C GLY A 686 6.83 19.94 -45.77
N PHE A 687 6.37 20.14 -44.53
CA PHE A 687 5.04 20.62 -44.18
C PHE A 687 5.03 21.29 -42.80
N THR A 688 3.98 22.06 -42.54
CA THR A 688 3.63 22.60 -41.23
C THR A 688 2.37 21.94 -40.70
N ALA A 689 2.23 21.83 -39.37
CA ALA A 689 1.10 21.19 -38.70
C ALA A 689 0.41 22.17 -37.75
N ALA A 690 -0.91 22.32 -37.85
CA ALA A 690 -1.70 23.23 -37.01
C ALA A 690 -3.07 22.66 -36.62
N ILE A 691 -3.55 22.99 -35.41
CA ILE A 691 -4.91 22.67 -34.95
C ILE A 691 -5.93 23.58 -35.66
N SER A 692 -6.99 22.98 -36.19
CA SER A 692 -8.10 23.67 -36.87
C SER A 692 -9.44 23.09 -36.39
N GLY A 693 -9.92 23.60 -35.26
CA GLY A 693 -11.05 22.99 -34.55
C GLY A 693 -10.70 21.58 -34.07
N ASN A 694 -11.57 20.60 -34.31
CA ASN A 694 -11.37 19.20 -33.92
C ASN A 694 -10.56 18.42 -34.98
N ALA A 695 -9.59 19.05 -35.62
CA ALA A 695 -8.76 18.45 -36.65
C ALA A 695 -7.35 19.05 -36.66
N VAL A 696 -6.40 18.33 -37.24
CA VAL A 696 -5.06 18.83 -37.56
C VAL A 696 -4.93 19.02 -39.07
N ALA A 697 -4.52 20.21 -39.49
CA ALA A 697 -4.16 20.52 -40.85
C ALA A 697 -2.64 20.36 -41.04
N LEU A 698 -2.23 19.49 -41.96
CA LEU A 698 -0.84 19.36 -42.43
C LEU A 698 -0.72 20.06 -43.79
N THR A 699 -0.19 21.28 -43.78
CA THR A 699 -0.04 22.12 -44.98
C THR A 699 1.37 21.96 -45.55
N LYS A 700 1.48 21.54 -46.81
CA LYS A 700 2.77 21.31 -47.49
C LYS A 700 3.53 22.62 -47.69
N ASP A 701 4.85 22.59 -47.53
CA ASP A 701 5.69 23.79 -47.66
C ASP A 701 5.79 24.27 -49.12
N GLU A 702 5.81 23.35 -50.08
CA GLU A 702 5.80 23.63 -51.52
C GLU A 702 4.99 22.59 -52.31
N GLY A 703 3.95 23.06 -53.02
CA GLY A 703 3.18 22.26 -53.98
C GLY A 703 2.15 21.32 -53.35
N ALA A 704 1.59 20.43 -54.17
CA ALA A 704 0.45 19.59 -53.80
C ALA A 704 0.84 18.22 -53.21
N TRP A 705 -0.07 17.63 -52.43
CA TRP A 705 0.02 16.26 -51.92
C TRP A 705 -0.35 15.21 -53.00
N PRO A 706 0.46 14.16 -53.23
CA PRO A 706 0.14 13.14 -54.22
C PRO A 706 -1.06 12.25 -53.80
N PRO A 707 -1.77 11.62 -54.75
CA PRO A 707 -2.80 10.63 -54.43
C PRO A 707 -2.19 9.42 -53.71
N GLY A 708 -2.86 8.93 -52.66
CA GLY A 708 -2.37 7.81 -51.87
C GLY A 708 -1.25 8.16 -50.87
N VAL A 709 -1.02 9.45 -50.62
CA VAL A 709 -0.16 9.90 -49.52
C VAL A 709 -0.62 9.30 -48.19
N ARG A 710 0.34 8.80 -47.41
CA ARG A 710 0.09 8.21 -46.09
C ARG A 710 0.62 9.16 -45.03
N VAL A 711 -0.06 9.21 -43.89
CA VAL A 711 0.27 10.05 -42.74
C VAL A 711 0.35 9.14 -41.51
N ARG A 712 1.23 9.45 -40.58
CA ARG A 712 1.21 8.84 -39.24
C ARG A 712 1.51 9.89 -38.18
N TYR A 713 0.98 9.64 -36.99
CA TYR A 713 1.29 10.38 -35.78
C TYR A 713 2.01 9.43 -34.84
N LEU A 714 3.26 9.72 -34.55
CA LEU A 714 4.10 8.99 -33.61
C LEU A 714 3.59 9.31 -32.22
N ALA A 715 2.77 8.42 -31.66
CA ALA A 715 2.12 8.66 -30.39
C ALA A 715 3.04 8.36 -29.19
N ASN A 716 4.21 7.73 -29.45
CA ASN A 716 5.41 7.80 -28.60
C ASN A 716 6.40 8.90 -29.04
N GLY A 717 5.97 9.92 -29.79
CA GLY A 717 6.82 11.04 -30.22
C GLY A 717 7.89 10.68 -31.27
N GLU A 718 8.56 11.70 -31.82
CA GLU A 718 9.75 11.50 -32.65
C GLU A 718 10.97 11.04 -31.83
N GLN A 719 11.85 10.23 -32.42
CA GLN A 719 13.13 9.85 -31.80
C GLN A 719 14.05 11.07 -31.66
N ARG A 720 14.83 11.12 -30.57
CA ARG A 720 15.82 12.18 -30.37
C ARG A 720 17.05 11.94 -31.26
N ARG A 721 17.60 13.03 -31.80
CA ARG A 721 18.88 13.00 -32.54
C ARG A 721 20.08 12.99 -31.59
N ASP A 722 19.88 13.52 -30.38
CA ASP A 722 20.83 13.50 -29.27
C ASP A 722 20.05 13.15 -27.98
N PRO A 723 20.34 12.03 -27.30
CA PRO A 723 19.65 11.63 -26.06
C PRO A 723 19.98 12.55 -24.87
N THR A 724 20.91 13.50 -25.02
CA THR A 724 21.22 14.52 -24.00
C THR A 724 20.55 15.87 -24.26
N ASP A 725 19.92 16.08 -25.43
CA ASP A 725 19.23 17.34 -25.74
C ASP A 725 17.85 17.39 -25.07
N ALA A 726 17.79 18.11 -23.95
CA ALA A 726 16.56 18.43 -23.22
C ALA A 726 15.67 19.47 -23.93
N SER A 727 16.21 20.22 -24.91
CA SER A 727 15.45 21.21 -25.69
C SER A 727 14.71 20.58 -26.88
N GLN A 728 15.31 19.59 -27.55
CA GLN A 728 14.55 18.70 -28.45
C GLN A 728 13.46 17.99 -27.65
N GLU A 729 13.81 17.42 -26.51
CA GLU A 729 12.90 16.65 -25.64
C GLU A 729 11.65 17.44 -25.22
N ALA A 730 11.82 18.64 -24.66
CA ALA A 730 10.70 19.51 -24.28
C ALA A 730 9.82 19.88 -25.50
N ALA A 731 10.42 20.07 -26.67
CA ALA A 731 9.68 20.38 -27.89
C ALA A 731 8.89 19.17 -28.44
N VAL A 732 9.37 17.93 -28.25
CA VAL A 732 8.62 16.71 -28.61
C VAL A 732 7.33 16.59 -27.82
N ILE A 733 7.41 16.79 -26.50
CA ILE A 733 6.27 16.74 -25.55
C ILE A 733 5.28 17.88 -25.85
N ALA A 734 5.79 19.10 -26.02
CA ALA A 734 4.95 20.26 -26.31
C ALA A 734 4.24 20.18 -27.69
N GLY A 735 4.76 19.37 -28.61
CA GLY A 735 4.14 19.10 -29.90
C GLY A 735 3.12 17.95 -29.92
N MET A 736 2.83 17.32 -28.77
CA MET A 736 1.81 16.27 -28.64
C MET A 736 0.39 16.84 -28.57
N LEU A 737 -0.58 16.03 -28.98
CA LEU A 737 -2.00 16.36 -29.05
C LEU A 737 -2.79 15.76 -27.88
N TYR A 738 -3.71 16.55 -27.34
CA TYR A 738 -4.58 16.17 -26.22
C TYR A 738 -6.03 16.60 -26.47
N GLU A 739 -6.99 15.87 -25.90
CA GLU A 739 -8.32 16.40 -25.59
C GLU A 739 -8.30 16.97 -24.17
N SER A 740 -8.48 18.29 -24.04
CA SER A 740 -8.58 18.98 -22.74
C SER A 740 -9.98 19.58 -22.55
N TRP A 741 -10.45 19.69 -21.31
CA TRP A 741 -11.78 20.20 -20.96
C TRP A 741 -11.76 21.07 -19.69
N ASP A 742 -12.82 21.85 -19.47
CA ASP A 742 -12.97 22.68 -18.27
C ASP A 742 -13.00 21.79 -17.01
N GLY A 743 -12.01 21.98 -16.13
CA GLY A 743 -11.86 21.16 -14.93
C GLY A 743 -11.10 19.84 -15.14
N ASP A 744 -10.32 19.71 -16.21
CA ASP A 744 -9.36 18.62 -16.36
C ASP A 744 -8.42 18.51 -15.15
N VAL A 745 -8.36 17.31 -14.56
CA VAL A 745 -7.50 16.96 -13.41
C VAL A 745 -6.10 16.50 -13.83
N LEU A 746 -5.86 16.30 -15.13
CA LEU A 746 -4.63 15.81 -15.74
C LEU A 746 -3.69 16.96 -16.16
N GLY A 747 -4.17 18.20 -16.11
CA GLY A 747 -3.45 19.44 -16.44
C GLY A 747 -3.23 19.70 -17.93
N LEU A 748 -3.08 18.65 -18.74
CA LEU A 748 -2.97 18.71 -20.21
C LEU A 748 -4.12 17.99 -20.94
N GLY A 749 -5.00 17.28 -20.22
CA GLY A 749 -6.04 16.43 -20.79
C GLY A 749 -5.60 14.99 -21.10
N MET A 750 -6.37 14.33 -21.96
CA MET A 750 -6.13 12.97 -22.44
C MET A 750 -5.35 12.99 -23.77
N PRO A 751 -4.17 12.35 -23.86
CA PRO A 751 -3.39 12.33 -25.10
C PRO A 751 -4.07 11.52 -26.21
N VAL A 752 -3.98 12.00 -27.44
CA VAL A 752 -4.54 11.32 -28.63
C VAL A 752 -3.74 10.06 -28.92
N MET A 753 -4.38 8.89 -28.86
CA MET A 753 -3.66 7.60 -28.88
C MET A 753 -3.23 7.15 -30.29
N GLY A 754 -4.05 7.40 -31.32
CA GLY A 754 -3.85 6.89 -32.68
C GLY A 754 -5.13 7.02 -33.53
N GLN A 755 -5.20 6.34 -34.68
CA GLN A 755 -6.47 6.15 -35.40
C GLN A 755 -7.19 4.93 -34.84
N VAL A 756 -8.52 4.92 -34.82
CA VAL A 756 -9.31 3.67 -34.73
C VAL A 756 -9.82 3.28 -36.12
N GLN A 757 -9.63 2.03 -36.53
CA GLN A 757 -10.24 1.44 -37.73
C GLN A 757 -10.77 0.04 -37.41
N ASP A 758 -12.03 -0.25 -37.75
CA ASP A 758 -12.66 -1.56 -37.57
C ASP A 758 -12.60 -2.10 -36.11
N GLY A 759 -12.45 -1.19 -35.13
CA GLY A 759 -12.29 -1.48 -33.71
C GLY A 759 -10.84 -1.53 -33.22
N GLN A 760 -9.85 -1.54 -34.10
CA GLN A 760 -8.42 -1.64 -33.79
C GLN A 760 -7.69 -0.28 -33.88
N TRP A 761 -6.69 -0.07 -33.04
CA TRP A 761 -5.80 1.10 -33.11
C TRP A 761 -4.78 0.93 -34.23
N MET A 762 -4.73 1.90 -35.14
CA MET A 762 -3.84 1.92 -36.29
C MET A 762 -2.76 3.00 -36.12
N PRO A 763 -1.49 2.72 -36.46
CA PRO A 763 -0.41 3.71 -36.37
C PRO A 763 -0.41 4.68 -37.56
N GLU A 764 -1.01 4.29 -38.69
CA GLU A 764 -0.87 4.97 -39.98
C GLU A 764 -2.22 5.12 -40.67
N PHE A 765 -2.43 6.28 -41.30
CA PHE A 765 -3.67 6.70 -41.96
C PHE A 765 -3.37 6.93 -43.44
N THR A 766 -4.18 6.41 -44.36
CA THR A 766 -4.06 6.77 -45.78
C THR A 766 -5.00 7.93 -46.07
N ALA A 767 -4.48 9.05 -46.59
CA ALA A 767 -5.33 10.20 -46.86
C ALA A 767 -6.18 9.95 -48.11
N THR A 768 -7.51 9.97 -47.94
CA THR A 768 -8.45 9.80 -49.05
C THR A 768 -8.63 11.12 -49.81
N ALA A 769 -9.04 11.02 -51.07
CA ALA A 769 -9.64 12.18 -51.75
C ALA A 769 -10.99 12.54 -51.08
N PRO A 770 -11.46 13.80 -51.20
CA PRO A 770 -12.76 14.23 -50.69
C PRO A 770 -13.94 13.62 -51.45
#